data_AF-A0A3A6PJ28-F1
#
_entry.id   AF-A0A3A6PJ28-F1
#
_cell.length_a   1.000
_cell.length_b   1.000
_cell.length_c   1.000
_cell.angle_alpha   90.00
_cell.angle_beta   90.00
_cell.angle_gamma   90.00
#
_symmetry.space_group_name_H-M   'P 1'
#
loop_
_entity.id
_entity.type
_entity.pdbx_description
1 polymer ?
#
loop_
_entity_poly.entity_id
_entity_poly.type
_entity_poly.pdbx_seq_one_letter_code
_entity_poly.pdbx_strand_id
1 'polypeptide(L)'
;MERIIEPRSRARKAANWFKSRHALRLKREGFATWFAGMILMLFSSVSISLAVLGMPTGLGVWVDIILFVAANALLMLLLGFIVSSLLAYLYVPLPRRLAAYVLYTAAQSAIVLYFTELGTIISILFGAAYSLAGLLVGLLFGFVLGLKLPPVAKAALAIASAVLIAAVPAYSDWPAPARQPERVDAAMQDRNEPSLEPAHIDADNPGEHGAYSIKTFSYGSGKDKHRDLFGKDVDVVTDTIDASDYIISWSKLKTMFWGFDQHELPLNGRVWMPEGEGPFPLVMIVHGNHLMEYFSDGGYAYLGELLASRGMIAVSVDANYMNYSVWSSLPNDDMKIRGWLLLKHLQQIQMMSDREDTPFANKVDWEKIALVGHSRGGQAVAIAADADRWFADDTTLDSIRDVGIQSVIAIAPTDKKVDDQSAQLRDINYFTIQGAKDADVNNFYGERQYSRVTFSGEADRFKAQLYLAHANHSQFNTDWGTMDERLPGGLFLNREDLMNPEDQRQVAKVFVSAFLEATLHERVEYKALFQDYRSGLQWLPQTEYVSRYESADFVRIVHFDAYNRLLSQTAYEGMVAGEKEKPKDRDGNTKGTSGMSLQWEEPGAVYELELSAAAASELEKVEEGSLVFSLLNLEWDLVTEESESDEQPSDAGDEASNHNDDPANSAEGAEVPPLPPLPSIEIVLTTDSGEELSVELEQFMSVPEPAYTSFLKMGFLEERIKNNKYRNPVEAVYQTFIIPIELFGPAEGETDEEAEPLAPQDISGIQFRFQSERGKVMLDDIGFLPKGGSYVEYR
;
A
#
# COMPACT_ATOMS: atom_id res chain seq x y z
N MET A 1 59.98 70.09 -11.97
CA MET A 1 58.54 69.93 -12.21
C MET A 1 58.18 68.46 -11.96
N GLU A 2 58.24 68.04 -10.69
CA GLU A 2 57.88 66.69 -10.28
C GLU A 2 56.39 66.67 -9.96
N ARG A 3 55.60 65.92 -10.73
CA ARG A 3 54.22 65.61 -10.33
C ARG A 3 54.30 64.66 -9.14
N ILE A 4 54.06 65.19 -7.95
CA ILE A 4 53.76 64.43 -6.74
C ILE A 4 52.54 63.56 -7.05
N ILE A 5 52.77 62.25 -7.20
CA ILE A 5 51.70 61.27 -7.35
C ILE A 5 51.13 61.06 -5.95
N GLU A 6 49.96 61.63 -5.67
CA GLU A 6 49.24 61.33 -4.44
C GLU A 6 49.10 59.80 -4.27
N PRO A 7 49.40 59.25 -3.09
CA PRO A 7 49.22 57.83 -2.84
C PRO A 7 47.74 57.49 -3.00
N ARG A 8 47.42 56.70 -4.05
CA ARG A 8 46.05 56.18 -4.27
C ARG A 8 45.52 55.62 -2.96
N SER A 9 44.39 56.14 -2.50
CA SER A 9 43.72 55.67 -1.27
C SER A 9 43.60 54.14 -1.29
N ARG A 10 43.76 53.49 -0.12
CA ARG A 10 43.66 52.03 0.01
C ARG A 10 42.36 51.50 -0.62
N ALA A 11 41.27 52.26 -0.51
CA ALA A 11 39.99 51.98 -1.15
C ALA A 11 40.08 51.91 -2.68
N ARG A 12 40.78 52.85 -3.34
CA ARG A 12 40.92 52.85 -4.81
C ARG A 12 41.82 51.71 -5.30
N LYS A 13 42.82 51.30 -4.52
CA LYS A 13 43.64 50.10 -4.81
C LYS A 13 42.80 48.82 -4.69
N ALA A 14 42.01 48.68 -3.63
CA ALA A 14 41.09 47.56 -3.44
C ALA A 14 40.03 47.50 -4.56
N ALA A 15 39.38 48.62 -4.89
CA ALA A 15 38.38 48.67 -5.96
C ALA A 15 38.96 48.27 -7.33
N ASN A 16 40.17 48.74 -7.66
CA ASN A 16 40.86 48.33 -8.89
C ASN A 16 41.23 46.84 -8.86
N TRP A 17 41.63 46.30 -7.71
CA TRP A 17 41.90 44.88 -7.54
C TRP A 17 40.63 44.06 -7.83
N PHE A 18 39.50 44.38 -7.20
CA PHE A 18 38.23 43.69 -7.41
C PHE A 18 37.77 43.79 -8.87
N LYS A 19 37.86 44.99 -9.48
CA LYS A 19 37.48 45.19 -10.89
C LYS A 19 38.37 44.39 -11.84
N SER A 20 39.68 44.39 -11.63
CA SER A 20 40.62 43.64 -12.48
C SER A 20 40.41 42.13 -12.35
N ARG A 21 40.16 41.64 -11.14
CA ARG A 21 39.89 40.22 -10.89
C ARG A 21 38.56 39.78 -11.47
N HIS A 22 37.51 40.59 -11.32
CA HIS A 22 36.21 40.32 -11.90
C HIS A 22 36.28 40.21 -13.43
N ALA A 23 37.06 41.06 -14.09
CA ALA A 23 37.27 40.98 -15.54
C ALA A 23 37.93 39.65 -15.99
N LEU A 24 38.72 39.01 -15.13
CA LEU A 24 39.38 37.73 -15.42
C LEU A 24 38.48 36.50 -15.19
N ARG A 25 37.25 36.70 -14.72
CA ARG A 25 36.31 35.63 -14.37
C ARG A 25 36.09 34.63 -15.49
N LEU A 26 35.92 35.12 -16.72
CA LEU A 26 35.67 34.31 -17.92
C LEU A 26 36.93 33.96 -18.71
N LYS A 27 38.14 34.26 -18.19
CA LYS A 27 39.41 34.10 -18.94
C LYS A 27 39.65 32.67 -19.44
N ARG A 28 39.15 31.65 -18.73
CA ARG A 28 39.35 30.23 -19.03
C ARG A 28 38.12 29.58 -19.69
N GLU A 29 37.17 30.38 -20.16
CA GLU A 29 35.98 29.90 -20.87
C GLU A 29 36.26 29.85 -22.38
N GLY A 30 35.86 28.76 -23.03
CA GLY A 30 35.87 28.57 -24.48
C GLY A 30 34.50 28.11 -24.99
N PHE A 31 34.38 27.76 -26.28
CA PHE A 31 33.11 27.31 -26.85
C PHE A 31 32.55 26.06 -26.14
N ALA A 32 33.39 25.05 -25.90
CA ALA A 32 32.96 23.81 -25.24
C ALA A 32 32.51 24.03 -23.79
N THR A 33 33.23 24.85 -23.01
CA THR A 33 32.81 25.18 -21.63
C THR A 33 31.58 26.07 -21.62
N TRP A 34 31.42 26.94 -22.64
CA TRP A 34 30.23 27.74 -22.79
C TRP A 34 29.00 26.89 -23.06
N PHE A 35 29.13 25.94 -24.00
CA PHE A 35 28.09 24.99 -24.35
C PHE A 35 27.75 24.04 -23.20
N ALA A 36 28.76 23.55 -22.47
CA ALA A 36 28.54 22.74 -21.27
C ALA A 36 27.74 23.48 -20.19
N GLY A 37 27.95 24.80 -20.05
CA GLY A 37 27.11 25.63 -19.19
C GLY A 37 25.64 25.68 -19.63
N MET A 38 25.35 25.65 -20.93
CA MET A 38 23.97 25.59 -21.45
C MET A 38 23.32 24.23 -21.17
N ILE A 39 24.07 23.13 -21.32
CA ILE A 39 23.58 21.78 -20.99
C ILE A 39 23.32 21.63 -19.49
N LEU A 40 24.17 22.19 -18.62
CA LEU A 40 23.90 22.21 -17.18
C LEU A 40 22.63 23.00 -16.84
N MET A 41 22.37 24.10 -17.54
CA MET A 41 21.11 24.83 -17.38
C MET A 41 19.89 23.99 -17.80
N LEU A 42 20.02 23.17 -18.86
CA LEU A 42 19.00 22.21 -19.26
C LEU A 42 18.80 21.12 -18.19
N PHE A 43 19.88 20.52 -17.68
CA PHE A 43 19.80 19.50 -16.60
C PHE A 43 19.12 20.07 -15.35
N SER A 44 19.53 21.26 -14.90
CA SER A 44 18.86 21.92 -13.78
C SER A 44 17.38 22.23 -14.09
N SER A 45 17.05 22.59 -15.33
CA SER A 45 15.66 22.80 -15.76
C SER A 45 14.84 21.50 -15.74
N VAL A 46 15.43 20.37 -16.14
CA VAL A 46 14.77 19.05 -16.03
C VAL A 46 14.56 18.69 -14.57
N SER A 47 15.58 18.84 -13.73
CA SER A 47 15.50 18.54 -12.29
C SER A 47 14.41 19.37 -11.59
N ILE A 48 14.33 20.69 -11.85
CA ILE A 48 13.26 21.51 -11.26
C ILE A 48 11.89 21.20 -11.88
N SER A 49 11.80 20.85 -13.16
CA SER A 49 10.53 20.46 -13.78
C SER A 49 9.97 19.19 -13.16
N LEU A 50 10.81 18.19 -12.89
CA LEU A 50 10.42 16.97 -12.18
C LEU A 50 9.94 17.26 -10.76
N ALA A 51 10.64 18.16 -10.04
CA ALA A 51 10.20 18.59 -8.71
C ALA A 51 8.81 19.23 -8.77
N VAL A 52 8.60 20.16 -9.71
CA VAL A 52 7.34 20.89 -9.90
C VAL A 52 6.16 19.96 -10.18
N LEU A 53 6.35 18.89 -10.95
CA LEU A 53 5.29 17.91 -11.19
C LEU A 53 4.83 17.19 -9.90
N GLY A 54 5.70 17.09 -8.88
CA GLY A 54 5.36 16.59 -7.55
C GLY A 54 4.94 17.66 -6.53
N MET A 55 5.00 18.95 -6.89
CA MET A 55 4.56 20.09 -6.07
C MET A 55 3.68 21.08 -6.86
N PRO A 56 2.63 20.61 -7.54
CA PRO A 56 1.79 21.48 -8.37
C PRO A 56 1.22 22.65 -7.55
N THR A 57 1.11 23.82 -8.16
CA THR A 57 0.50 25.00 -7.50
C THR A 57 -1.01 25.08 -7.71
N GLY A 58 -1.53 24.29 -8.67
CA GLY A 58 -2.92 24.34 -9.10
C GLY A 58 -3.22 25.34 -10.22
N LEU A 59 -2.23 26.12 -10.69
CA LEU A 59 -2.38 27.06 -11.81
C LEU A 59 -2.33 26.38 -13.19
N GLY A 60 -2.03 25.08 -13.22
CA GLY A 60 -1.88 24.26 -14.41
C GLY A 60 -0.42 23.91 -14.70
N VAL A 61 -0.20 22.66 -15.13
CA VAL A 61 1.14 22.06 -15.28
C VAL A 61 2.10 22.91 -16.13
N TRP A 62 1.64 23.47 -17.24
CA TRP A 62 2.48 24.29 -18.12
C TRP A 62 2.86 25.63 -17.50
N VAL A 63 1.94 26.25 -16.75
CA VAL A 63 2.21 27.51 -16.04
C VAL A 63 3.26 27.27 -14.97
N ASP A 64 3.11 26.21 -14.20
CA ASP A 64 4.05 25.83 -13.16
C ASP A 64 5.44 25.53 -13.72
N ILE A 65 5.55 24.69 -14.76
CA ILE A 65 6.83 24.38 -15.38
C ILE A 65 7.51 25.65 -15.90
N ILE A 66 6.81 26.51 -16.64
CA ILE A 66 7.38 27.73 -17.21
C ILE A 66 7.86 28.67 -16.09
N LEU A 67 7.04 28.89 -15.07
CA LEU A 67 7.35 29.79 -13.96
C LEU A 67 8.61 29.33 -13.21
N PHE A 68 8.66 28.06 -12.83
CA PHE A 68 9.77 27.51 -12.04
C PHE A 68 11.05 27.36 -12.86
N VAL A 69 10.96 26.95 -14.12
CA VAL A 69 12.13 26.89 -15.00
C VAL A 69 12.68 28.30 -15.24
N ALA A 70 11.83 29.31 -15.46
CA ALA A 70 12.28 30.69 -15.63
C ALA A 70 12.93 31.24 -14.34
N ALA A 71 12.32 31.00 -13.19
CA ALA A 71 12.88 31.39 -11.89
C ALA A 71 14.22 30.69 -11.61
N ASN A 72 14.31 29.39 -11.88
CA ASN A 72 15.52 28.59 -11.75
C ASN A 72 16.64 29.10 -12.67
N ALA A 73 16.33 29.40 -13.93
CA ALA A 73 17.30 29.96 -14.87
C ALA A 73 17.82 31.32 -14.39
N LEU A 74 16.94 32.23 -13.94
CA LEU A 74 17.33 33.52 -13.39
C LEU A 74 18.22 33.37 -12.15
N LEU A 75 17.86 32.46 -11.24
CA LEU A 75 18.64 32.17 -10.05
C LEU A 75 20.02 31.61 -10.39
N MET A 76 20.10 30.68 -11.34
CA MET A 76 21.36 30.12 -11.84
C MET A 76 22.24 31.20 -12.48
N LEU A 77 21.68 32.12 -13.25
CA LEU A 77 22.43 33.25 -13.83
C LEU A 77 22.97 34.18 -12.74
N LEU A 78 22.17 34.49 -11.71
CA LEU A 78 22.55 35.36 -10.60
C LEU A 78 23.62 34.71 -9.72
N LEU A 79 23.38 33.50 -9.20
CA LEU A 79 24.33 32.78 -8.38
C LEU A 79 25.58 32.40 -9.17
N GLY A 80 25.42 32.01 -10.43
CA GLY A 80 26.53 31.82 -11.35
C GLY A 80 27.39 33.06 -11.49
N PHE A 81 26.79 34.26 -11.55
CA PHE A 81 27.52 35.51 -11.58
C PHE A 81 28.31 35.75 -10.27
N ILE A 82 27.67 35.53 -9.12
CA ILE A 82 28.25 35.74 -7.79
C ILE A 82 29.38 34.75 -7.52
N VAL A 83 29.11 33.45 -7.63
CA VAL A 83 30.06 32.37 -7.35
C VAL A 83 31.26 32.44 -8.29
N SER A 84 31.04 32.65 -9.59
CA SER A 84 32.18 32.79 -10.51
C SER A 84 33.06 34.01 -10.21
N SER A 85 32.48 35.09 -9.66
CA SER A 85 33.23 36.25 -9.17
C SER A 85 34.02 35.93 -7.91
N LEU A 86 33.42 35.23 -6.95
CA LEU A 86 34.10 34.75 -5.73
C LEU A 86 35.28 33.82 -6.09
N LEU A 87 35.08 32.85 -6.97
CA LEU A 87 36.14 31.97 -7.47
C LEU A 87 37.26 32.75 -8.17
N ALA A 88 36.95 33.90 -8.79
CA ALA A 88 37.95 34.77 -9.40
C ALA A 88 38.76 35.54 -8.34
N TYR A 89 38.13 35.91 -7.23
CA TYR A 89 38.79 36.54 -6.08
C TYR A 89 39.66 35.55 -5.29
N LEU A 90 39.25 34.28 -5.23
CA LEU A 90 39.99 33.18 -4.58
C LEU A 90 41.08 32.53 -5.45
N TYR A 91 41.37 33.09 -6.63
CA TYR A 91 42.41 32.58 -7.54
C TYR A 91 42.20 31.15 -8.04
N VAL A 92 40.99 30.61 -7.98
CA VAL A 92 40.70 29.24 -8.43
C VAL A 92 41.00 29.11 -9.93
N PRO A 93 41.84 28.13 -10.35
CA PRO A 93 42.32 28.00 -11.73
C PRO A 93 41.38 27.17 -12.62
N LEU A 94 40.06 27.35 -12.51
CA LEU A 94 39.05 26.62 -13.32
C LEU A 94 38.28 27.56 -14.27
N PRO A 95 37.55 27.03 -15.26
CA PRO A 95 36.50 27.77 -15.97
C PRO A 95 35.39 28.12 -14.97
N ARG A 96 35.45 29.35 -14.42
CA ARG A 96 34.76 29.69 -13.17
C ARG A 96 33.25 29.79 -13.31
N ARG A 97 32.75 30.14 -14.50
CA ARG A 97 31.29 30.17 -14.74
C ARG A 97 30.77 28.75 -14.88
N LEU A 98 31.47 27.90 -15.62
CA LEU A 98 31.14 26.49 -15.70
C LEU A 98 31.17 25.82 -14.31
N ALA A 99 32.23 26.06 -13.53
CA ALA A 99 32.34 25.53 -12.17
C ALA A 99 31.19 26.00 -11.26
N ALA A 100 30.79 27.27 -11.36
CA ALA A 100 29.64 27.78 -10.63
C ALA A 100 28.32 27.08 -11.05
N TYR A 101 28.14 26.79 -12.34
CA TYR A 101 26.96 26.10 -12.84
C TYR A 101 26.92 24.62 -12.44
N VAL A 102 28.08 23.96 -12.36
CA VAL A 102 28.21 22.60 -11.80
C VAL A 102 27.79 22.60 -10.34
N LEU A 103 28.36 23.51 -9.52
CA LEU A 103 27.99 23.62 -8.11
C LEU A 103 26.50 23.92 -7.90
N TYR A 104 25.94 24.82 -8.72
CA TYR A 104 24.51 25.15 -8.68
C TYR A 104 23.64 23.93 -9.00
N THR A 105 23.94 23.24 -10.11
CA THR A 105 23.15 22.06 -10.53
C THR A 105 23.25 20.95 -9.50
N ALA A 106 24.44 20.68 -8.98
CA ALA A 106 24.64 19.67 -7.93
C ALA A 106 23.85 20.00 -6.66
N ALA A 107 23.94 21.25 -6.17
CA ALA A 107 23.21 21.67 -4.98
C ALA A 107 21.69 21.68 -5.18
N GLN A 108 21.22 22.19 -6.32
CA GLN A 108 19.79 22.23 -6.64
C GLN A 108 19.19 20.83 -6.74
N SER A 109 19.86 19.91 -7.45
CA SER A 109 19.40 18.53 -7.56
C SER A 109 19.49 17.79 -6.22
N ALA A 110 20.53 18.03 -5.42
CA ALA A 110 20.62 17.46 -4.07
C ALA A 110 19.48 17.96 -3.17
N ILE A 111 19.11 19.24 -3.23
CA ILE A 111 17.97 19.78 -2.47
C ILE A 111 16.67 19.13 -2.93
N VAL A 112 16.44 19.02 -4.25
CA VAL A 112 15.24 18.36 -4.79
C VAL A 112 15.14 16.92 -4.29
N LEU A 113 16.22 16.15 -4.35
CA LEU A 113 16.29 14.76 -3.91
C LEU A 113 16.21 14.60 -2.38
N TYR A 114 16.68 15.58 -1.61
CA TYR A 114 16.55 15.58 -0.16
C TYR A 114 15.07 15.61 0.26
N PHE A 115 14.25 16.41 -0.43
CA PHE A 115 12.81 16.48 -0.20
C PHE A 115 12.03 15.26 -0.72
N THR A 116 12.68 14.32 -1.41
CA THR A 116 12.10 12.99 -1.70
C THR A 116 12.50 11.94 -0.65
N GLU A 117 13.05 12.36 0.49
CA GLU A 117 13.39 11.50 1.62
C GLU A 117 14.48 10.44 1.31
N LEU A 118 15.41 10.76 0.40
CA LEU A 118 16.58 9.90 0.11
C LEU A 118 17.67 9.92 1.20
N GLY A 119 17.55 10.82 2.18
CA GLY A 119 18.61 11.11 3.13
C GLY A 119 19.67 12.07 2.57
N THR A 120 20.35 12.80 3.47
CA THR A 120 21.22 13.93 3.11
C THR A 120 22.43 13.50 2.26
N ILE A 121 23.11 12.41 2.64
CA ILE A 121 24.34 11.97 1.99
C ILE A 121 24.05 11.47 0.57
N ILE A 122 23.07 10.58 0.41
CA ILE A 122 22.67 10.03 -0.89
C ILE A 122 22.19 11.15 -1.82
N SER A 123 21.41 12.10 -1.31
CA SER A 123 20.96 13.26 -2.08
C SER A 123 22.13 14.10 -2.62
N ILE A 124 23.16 14.34 -1.80
CA ILE A 124 24.38 15.05 -2.21
C ILE A 124 25.14 14.25 -3.28
N LEU A 125 25.31 12.94 -3.08
CA LEU A 125 26.02 12.07 -4.03
C LEU A 125 25.30 12.02 -5.38
N PHE A 126 23.99 11.79 -5.39
CA PHE A 126 23.19 11.75 -6.63
C PHE A 126 23.11 13.12 -7.28
N GLY A 127 22.98 14.19 -6.50
CA GLY A 127 23.04 15.56 -7.04
C GLY A 127 24.39 15.86 -7.71
N ALA A 128 25.50 15.47 -7.08
CA ALA A 128 26.84 15.61 -7.64
C ALA A 128 27.03 14.75 -8.91
N ALA A 129 26.58 13.50 -8.89
CA ALA A 129 26.63 12.59 -10.03
C ALA A 129 25.79 13.13 -11.21
N TYR A 130 24.57 13.62 -10.94
CA TYR A 130 23.70 14.22 -11.94
C TYR A 130 24.33 15.45 -12.59
N SER A 131 24.94 16.33 -11.79
CA SER A 131 25.66 17.49 -12.33
C SER A 131 26.91 17.10 -13.10
N LEU A 132 27.63 16.05 -12.69
CA LEU A 132 28.80 15.55 -13.40
C LEU A 132 28.41 14.97 -14.75
N ALA A 133 27.32 14.21 -14.82
CA ALA A 133 26.75 13.72 -16.07
C ALA A 133 26.43 14.88 -17.03
N GLY A 134 25.74 15.93 -16.54
CA GLY A 134 25.45 17.13 -17.33
C GLY A 134 26.72 17.84 -17.83
N LEU A 135 27.77 17.90 -17.00
CA LEU A 135 29.07 18.46 -17.37
C LEU A 135 29.74 17.64 -18.48
N LEU A 136 29.80 16.31 -18.35
CA LEU A 136 30.44 15.41 -19.30
C LEU A 136 29.73 15.43 -20.66
N VAL A 137 28.40 15.32 -20.65
CA VAL A 137 27.56 15.47 -21.86
C VAL A 137 27.80 16.83 -22.49
N GLY A 138 27.78 17.90 -21.69
CA GLY A 138 28.02 19.26 -22.14
C GLY A 138 29.38 19.47 -22.82
N LEU A 139 30.45 18.96 -22.21
CA LEU A 139 31.81 19.07 -22.75
C LEU A 139 31.98 18.22 -24.02
N LEU A 140 31.43 17.01 -24.05
CA LEU A 140 31.47 16.11 -25.20
C LEU A 140 30.78 16.74 -26.41
N PHE A 141 29.51 17.17 -26.25
CA PHE A 141 28.78 17.81 -27.34
C PHE A 141 29.39 19.14 -27.75
N GLY A 142 29.85 19.94 -26.78
CA GLY A 142 30.56 21.19 -27.05
C GLY A 142 31.84 20.96 -27.87
N PHE A 143 32.57 19.88 -27.60
CA PHE A 143 33.74 19.46 -28.37
C PHE A 143 33.35 19.02 -29.78
N VAL A 144 32.37 18.12 -29.94
CA VAL A 144 31.90 17.62 -31.24
C VAL A 144 31.38 18.75 -32.14
N LEU A 145 30.60 19.67 -31.57
CA LEU A 145 30.10 20.83 -32.31
C LEU A 145 31.23 21.77 -32.75
N GLY A 146 32.30 21.86 -31.96
CA GLY A 146 33.51 22.61 -32.27
C GLY A 146 34.39 21.98 -33.37
N LEU A 147 34.19 20.70 -33.72
CA LEU A 147 34.94 20.03 -34.79
C LEU A 147 34.56 20.59 -36.17
N LYS A 148 35.53 20.64 -37.08
CA LYS A 148 35.32 21.04 -38.49
C LYS A 148 34.89 19.83 -39.35
N LEU A 149 33.81 19.16 -38.95
CA LEU A 149 33.23 18.00 -39.64
C LEU A 149 31.90 18.37 -40.32
N PRO A 150 31.49 17.65 -41.40
CA PRO A 150 30.18 17.84 -41.99
C PRO A 150 29.06 17.48 -40.98
N PRO A 151 27.87 18.10 -41.06
CA PRO A 151 26.79 17.90 -40.10
C PRO A 151 26.40 16.43 -39.89
N VAL A 152 26.44 15.62 -40.96
CA VAL A 152 26.12 14.19 -40.91
C VAL A 152 27.11 13.42 -40.04
N ALA A 153 28.41 13.72 -40.13
CA ALA A 153 29.44 13.07 -39.30
C ALA A 153 29.32 13.49 -37.82
N LYS A 154 28.92 14.74 -37.54
CA LYS A 154 28.63 15.20 -36.17
C LYS A 154 27.42 14.49 -35.58
N ALA A 155 26.35 14.34 -36.37
CA ALA A 155 25.15 13.61 -35.96
C ALA A 155 25.46 12.14 -35.69
N ALA A 156 26.21 11.48 -36.58
CA ALA A 156 26.64 10.09 -36.38
C ALA A 156 27.48 9.91 -35.11
N LEU A 157 28.44 10.80 -34.84
CA LEU A 157 29.27 10.75 -33.64
C LEU A 157 28.47 11.00 -32.35
N ALA A 158 27.52 11.93 -32.39
CA ALA A 158 26.60 12.20 -31.28
C ALA A 158 25.69 11.00 -30.98
N ILE A 159 25.12 10.38 -32.01
CA ILE A 159 24.29 9.16 -31.87
C ILE A 159 25.15 8.02 -31.32
N ALA A 160 26.34 7.78 -31.87
CA ALA A 160 27.23 6.72 -31.40
C ALA A 160 27.62 6.91 -29.91
N SER A 161 27.87 8.15 -29.50
CA SER A 161 28.16 8.49 -28.11
C SER A 161 26.95 8.30 -27.20
N ALA A 162 25.75 8.69 -27.64
CA ALA A 162 24.51 8.47 -26.91
C ALA A 162 24.20 6.98 -26.74
N VAL A 163 24.40 6.18 -27.80
CA VAL A 163 24.26 4.71 -27.76
C VAL A 163 25.26 4.09 -26.78
N LEU A 164 26.53 4.50 -26.80
CA LEU A 164 27.54 4.02 -25.84
C LEU A 164 27.17 4.35 -24.40
N ILE A 165 26.71 5.57 -24.12
CA ILE A 165 26.28 5.98 -22.78
C ILE A 165 25.05 5.18 -22.34
N ALA A 166 24.07 4.98 -23.24
CA ALA A 166 22.87 4.20 -22.96
C ALA A 166 23.17 2.70 -22.80
N ALA A 167 24.24 2.19 -23.42
CA ALA A 167 24.64 0.79 -23.31
C ALA A 167 25.33 0.47 -21.97
N VAL A 168 25.96 1.45 -21.30
CA VAL A 168 26.68 1.19 -20.03
C VAL A 168 25.78 0.56 -18.96
N PRO A 169 24.58 1.10 -18.64
CA PRO A 169 23.66 0.46 -17.69
C PRO A 169 23.22 -0.94 -18.10
N ALA A 170 23.02 -1.17 -19.41
CA ALA A 170 22.56 -2.44 -19.95
C ALA A 170 23.63 -3.57 -19.90
N TYR A 171 24.91 -3.21 -19.75
CA TYR A 171 26.01 -4.17 -19.60
C TYR A 171 26.44 -4.38 -18.14
N SER A 172 26.05 -3.49 -17.23
CA SER A 172 26.49 -3.52 -15.83
C SER A 172 25.47 -4.11 -14.87
N ASP A 173 24.31 -4.59 -15.35
CA ASP A 173 23.16 -5.01 -14.52
C ASP A 173 22.85 -3.98 -13.42
N TRP A 174 23.03 -2.70 -13.72
CA TRP A 174 22.91 -1.60 -12.77
C TRP A 174 22.16 -0.42 -13.40
N PRO A 175 21.13 0.12 -12.73
CA PRO A 175 20.65 -0.23 -11.40
C PRO A 175 19.86 -1.55 -11.37
N ALA A 176 20.06 -2.36 -10.33
CA ALA A 176 19.28 -3.57 -10.08
C ALA A 176 18.53 -3.48 -8.74
N PRO A 177 17.29 -3.99 -8.67
CA PRO A 177 16.53 -4.10 -7.43
C PRO A 177 17.24 -5.02 -6.42
N ALA A 178 16.78 -5.01 -5.17
CA ALA A 178 17.29 -5.94 -4.17
C ALA A 178 16.96 -7.37 -4.63
N ARG A 179 17.97 -8.26 -4.62
CA ARG A 179 17.77 -9.67 -4.93
C ARG A 179 16.85 -10.26 -3.87
N GLN A 180 15.78 -10.89 -4.32
CA GLN A 180 14.89 -11.63 -3.44
C GLN A 180 15.50 -13.02 -3.19
N PRO A 181 15.29 -13.60 -2.00
CA PRO A 181 15.78 -14.94 -1.71
C PRO A 181 15.15 -15.96 -2.68
N GLU A 182 15.95 -16.91 -3.14
CA GLU A 182 15.47 -18.01 -4.00
C GLU A 182 15.25 -19.27 -3.15
N ARG A 183 14.23 -20.05 -3.46
CA ARG A 183 13.95 -21.33 -2.80
C ARG A 183 14.85 -22.42 -3.37
N VAL A 184 15.48 -23.23 -2.50
CA VAL A 184 16.55 -24.19 -2.84
C VAL A 184 16.18 -25.15 -3.99
N ASP A 185 14.90 -25.45 -4.21
CA ASP A 185 14.45 -26.48 -5.16
C ASP A 185 13.23 -26.07 -6.02
N ALA A 186 13.16 -24.82 -6.48
CA ALA A 186 12.08 -24.36 -7.36
C ALA A 186 11.92 -25.19 -8.67
N ALA A 187 12.92 -25.98 -9.04
CA ALA A 187 12.91 -26.87 -10.20
C ALA A 187 12.54 -28.34 -9.91
N MET A 188 12.39 -28.75 -8.63
CA MET A 188 12.08 -30.14 -8.23
C MET A 188 10.83 -30.29 -7.38
N GLN A 189 10.27 -29.21 -6.82
CA GLN A 189 8.87 -29.23 -6.41
C GLN A 189 8.02 -29.11 -7.67
N ASP A 190 7.66 -30.26 -8.27
CA ASP A 190 6.42 -30.34 -9.04
C ASP A 190 5.36 -29.77 -8.10
N ARG A 191 4.87 -28.56 -8.38
CA ARG A 191 3.67 -28.03 -7.73
C ARG A 191 2.58 -29.03 -8.07
N ASN A 192 2.42 -30.06 -7.25
CA ASN A 192 1.32 -30.99 -7.39
C ASN A 192 0.08 -30.10 -7.34
N GLU A 193 -0.62 -29.98 -8.46
CA GLU A 193 -1.92 -29.32 -8.45
C GLU A 193 -2.73 -30.01 -7.35
N PRO A 194 -3.36 -29.23 -6.45
CA PRO A 194 -4.11 -29.82 -5.35
C PRO A 194 -5.08 -30.82 -5.95
N SER A 195 -5.07 -32.05 -5.43
CA SER A 195 -5.92 -33.12 -5.95
C SER A 195 -7.40 -32.84 -5.71
N LEU A 196 -7.72 -31.93 -4.77
CA LEU A 196 -9.04 -31.42 -4.48
C LEU A 196 -9.14 -29.96 -4.90
N GLU A 197 -9.99 -29.67 -5.87
CA GLU A 197 -10.24 -28.30 -6.31
C GLU A 197 -11.61 -27.83 -5.80
N PRO A 198 -11.73 -26.58 -5.34
CA PRO A 198 -13.02 -26.02 -5.02
C PRO A 198 -13.85 -25.87 -6.30
N ALA A 199 -15.10 -26.29 -6.24
CA ALA A 199 -16.09 -26.05 -7.26
C ALA A 199 -16.20 -24.56 -7.56
N HIS A 200 -16.31 -24.25 -8.84
CA HIS A 200 -16.60 -22.90 -9.28
C HIS A 200 -17.95 -22.43 -8.72
N ILE A 201 -17.99 -21.16 -8.32
CA ILE A 201 -19.24 -20.52 -7.85
C ILE A 201 -20.26 -20.55 -8.98
N ASP A 202 -21.44 -21.13 -8.70
CA ASP A 202 -22.58 -21.18 -9.63
C ASP A 202 -23.38 -19.86 -9.56
N ALA A 203 -22.74 -18.78 -10.02
CA ALA A 203 -23.32 -17.45 -10.09
C ALA A 203 -22.78 -16.66 -11.28
N ASP A 204 -23.48 -15.58 -11.63
CA ASP A 204 -22.96 -14.61 -12.61
C ASP A 204 -21.68 -13.96 -12.08
N ASN A 205 -20.74 -13.64 -12.99
CA ASN A 205 -19.51 -12.93 -12.63
C ASN A 205 -19.86 -11.60 -11.94
N PRO A 206 -19.49 -11.40 -10.65
CA PRO A 206 -19.82 -10.19 -9.92
C PRO A 206 -19.05 -8.97 -10.42
N GLY A 207 -17.95 -9.17 -11.15
CA GLY A 207 -17.14 -8.12 -11.78
C GLY A 207 -17.68 -7.61 -13.13
N GLU A 208 -18.80 -8.16 -13.60
CA GLU A 208 -19.52 -7.73 -14.80
C GLU A 208 -20.78 -6.92 -14.45
N HIS A 209 -21.19 -6.02 -15.35
CA HIS A 209 -22.37 -5.19 -15.16
C HIS A 209 -23.65 -6.03 -15.00
N GLY A 210 -24.51 -5.61 -14.07
CA GLY A 210 -25.82 -6.22 -13.86
C GLY A 210 -26.89 -5.72 -14.83
N ALA A 211 -28.16 -6.01 -14.50
CA ALA A 211 -29.31 -5.77 -15.36
C ALA A 211 -29.86 -4.34 -15.33
N TYR A 212 -29.48 -3.52 -14.34
CA TYR A 212 -30.03 -2.16 -14.19
C TYR A 212 -29.38 -1.17 -15.16
N SER A 213 -30.19 -0.31 -15.75
CA SER A 213 -29.69 0.92 -16.38
C SER A 213 -29.27 1.92 -15.31
N ILE A 214 -28.30 2.77 -15.62
CA ILE A 214 -27.68 3.68 -14.64
C ILE A 214 -28.07 5.12 -14.95
N LYS A 215 -28.53 5.83 -13.92
CA LYS A 215 -28.65 7.28 -13.90
C LYS A 215 -27.47 7.88 -13.15
N THR A 216 -26.76 8.82 -13.77
CA THR A 216 -25.64 9.54 -13.16
C THR A 216 -25.99 10.99 -12.90
N PHE A 217 -25.54 11.53 -11.77
CA PHE A 217 -25.69 12.95 -11.42
C PHE A 217 -24.68 13.34 -10.33
N SER A 218 -24.51 14.63 -10.08
CA SER A 218 -23.71 15.16 -8.95
C SER A 218 -24.55 15.98 -7.97
N TYR A 219 -24.11 16.01 -6.72
CA TYR A 219 -24.57 17.00 -5.76
C TYR A 219 -23.37 17.76 -5.18
N GLY A 220 -23.59 19.00 -4.77
CA GLY A 220 -22.54 19.87 -4.26
C GLY A 220 -22.93 21.33 -4.12
N SER A 221 -22.00 22.16 -3.65
CA SER A 221 -22.27 23.56 -3.31
C SER A 221 -22.62 24.48 -4.50
N GLY A 222 -22.31 24.05 -5.73
CA GLY A 222 -22.42 24.88 -6.93
C GLY A 222 -21.37 25.98 -7.04
N LYS A 223 -20.37 25.99 -6.14
CA LYS A 223 -19.35 27.05 -6.01
C LYS A 223 -17.91 26.57 -6.21
N ASP A 224 -17.72 25.31 -6.61
CA ASP A 224 -16.37 24.76 -6.85
C ASP A 224 -15.65 25.57 -7.94
N LYS A 225 -14.41 26.01 -7.65
CA LYS A 225 -13.60 26.84 -8.54
C LYS A 225 -12.90 26.07 -9.66
N HIS A 226 -12.71 24.77 -9.48
CA HIS A 226 -11.84 23.94 -10.30
C HIS A 226 -12.61 22.92 -11.14
N ARG A 227 -13.77 22.49 -10.66
CA ARG A 227 -14.57 21.41 -11.25
C ARG A 227 -15.98 21.89 -11.52
N ASP A 228 -16.31 22.02 -12.80
CA ASP A 228 -17.64 22.45 -13.23
C ASP A 228 -18.76 21.53 -12.69
N LEU A 229 -18.49 20.23 -12.54
CA LEU A 229 -19.41 19.22 -12.01
C LEU A 229 -19.93 19.52 -10.59
N PHE A 230 -19.13 20.20 -9.76
CA PHE A 230 -19.53 20.65 -8.41
C PHE A 230 -19.71 22.18 -8.35
N GLY A 231 -19.55 22.84 -9.50
CA GLY A 231 -19.66 24.28 -9.71
C GLY A 231 -20.92 24.58 -10.51
N LYS A 232 -20.73 25.20 -11.68
CA LYS A 232 -21.84 25.67 -12.52
C LYS A 232 -22.73 24.57 -13.12
N ASP A 233 -22.23 23.34 -13.23
CA ASP A 233 -22.90 22.21 -13.88
C ASP A 233 -23.39 21.17 -12.86
N VAL A 234 -23.47 21.51 -11.57
CA VAL A 234 -23.99 20.61 -10.52
C VAL A 234 -25.47 20.32 -10.72
N ASP A 235 -25.88 19.05 -10.61
CA ASP A 235 -27.28 18.67 -10.81
C ASP A 235 -28.16 19.00 -9.60
N VAL A 236 -27.67 18.74 -8.39
CA VAL A 236 -28.37 19.04 -7.13
C VAL A 236 -27.52 19.95 -6.25
N VAL A 237 -27.95 21.19 -6.06
CA VAL A 237 -27.27 22.14 -5.18
C VAL A 237 -27.55 21.80 -3.72
N THR A 238 -26.49 21.66 -2.92
CA THR A 238 -26.55 21.39 -1.47
C THR A 238 -25.94 22.53 -0.67
N ASP A 239 -26.33 22.63 0.60
CA ASP A 239 -25.73 23.58 1.52
C ASP A 239 -24.31 23.13 1.93
N THR A 240 -23.52 24.07 2.45
CA THR A 240 -22.21 23.81 3.03
C THR A 240 -22.33 23.55 4.53
N ILE A 241 -21.33 22.88 5.10
CA ILE A 241 -21.27 22.57 6.53
C ILE A 241 -20.11 23.29 7.23
N ASP A 242 -20.31 23.62 8.51
CA ASP A 242 -19.26 24.17 9.37
C ASP A 242 -18.55 23.01 10.11
N ALA A 243 -17.24 22.87 9.87
CA ALA A 243 -16.37 21.87 10.46
C ALA A 243 -15.37 22.45 11.48
N SER A 244 -15.57 23.70 11.91
CA SER A 244 -14.63 24.41 12.78
C SER A 244 -14.47 23.83 14.19
N ASP A 245 -15.40 23.01 14.65
CA ASP A 245 -15.28 22.24 15.90
C ASP A 245 -14.21 21.13 15.81
N TYR A 246 -13.89 20.68 14.59
CA TYR A 246 -12.90 19.64 14.37
C TYR A 246 -11.64 20.14 13.65
N ILE A 247 -11.77 21.09 12.72
CA ILE A 247 -10.65 21.66 11.96
C ILE A 247 -10.27 23.00 12.57
N ILE A 248 -9.28 22.99 13.45
CA ILE A 248 -8.79 24.20 14.13
C ILE A 248 -7.71 24.93 13.32
N SER A 249 -7.13 24.28 12.31
CA SER A 249 -6.08 24.86 11.47
C SER A 249 -6.38 24.69 9.98
N TRP A 250 -6.69 25.80 9.32
CA TRP A 250 -6.86 25.88 7.86
C TRP A 250 -5.96 26.96 7.26
N SER A 251 -5.22 26.59 6.21
CA SER A 251 -4.27 27.50 5.56
C SER A 251 -4.98 28.50 4.64
N LYS A 252 -4.56 29.77 4.67
CA LYS A 252 -5.04 30.80 3.74
C LYS A 252 -4.78 30.46 2.27
N LEU A 253 -3.71 29.71 1.97
CA LEU A 253 -3.42 29.24 0.62
C LEU A 253 -4.44 28.19 0.17
N LYS A 254 -4.86 27.32 1.10
CA LYS A 254 -5.93 26.35 0.86
C LYS A 254 -7.25 27.07 0.60
N THR A 255 -7.59 28.12 1.38
CA THR A 255 -8.76 28.99 1.10
C THR A 255 -8.67 29.68 -0.26
N MET A 256 -7.49 30.20 -0.64
CA MET A 256 -7.31 30.85 -1.93
C MET A 256 -7.58 29.88 -3.08
N PHE A 257 -7.02 28.67 -2.98
CA PHE A 257 -7.20 27.60 -3.96
C PHE A 257 -8.68 27.18 -4.04
N TRP A 258 -9.28 26.73 -2.94
CA TRP A 258 -10.63 26.16 -2.94
C TRP A 258 -11.76 27.20 -3.00
N GLY A 259 -11.57 28.36 -2.39
CA GLY A 259 -12.60 29.41 -2.28
C GLY A 259 -13.44 29.38 -1.02
N PHE A 260 -13.20 28.44 -0.12
CA PHE A 260 -13.86 28.30 1.18
C PHE A 260 -12.84 27.93 2.25
N ASP A 261 -13.25 28.00 3.52
CA ASP A 261 -12.47 27.52 4.67
C ASP A 261 -13.28 26.50 5.47
N GLN A 262 -12.81 26.16 6.67
CA GLN A 262 -13.43 25.15 7.52
C GLN A 262 -14.90 25.46 7.90
N HIS A 263 -15.37 26.69 7.76
CA HIS A 263 -16.75 27.06 8.11
C HIS A 263 -17.76 26.81 6.99
N GLU A 264 -17.30 26.58 5.76
CA GLU A 264 -18.15 26.44 4.57
C GLU A 264 -17.70 25.25 3.71
N LEU A 265 -17.42 24.09 4.33
CA LEU A 265 -17.01 22.91 3.58
C LEU A 265 -18.17 22.41 2.68
N PRO A 266 -17.91 22.13 1.39
CA PRO A 266 -18.93 21.62 0.49
C PRO A 266 -19.11 20.11 0.64
N LEU A 267 -20.35 19.64 0.60
CA LEU A 267 -20.69 18.22 0.48
C LEU A 267 -20.81 17.84 -0.99
N ASN A 268 -19.69 17.55 -1.62
CA ASN A 268 -19.63 17.19 -3.05
C ASN A 268 -19.62 15.67 -3.25
N GLY A 269 -20.51 15.14 -4.10
CA GLY A 269 -20.57 13.71 -4.41
C GLY A 269 -20.97 13.40 -5.84
N ARG A 270 -20.32 12.39 -6.43
CA ARG A 270 -20.71 11.80 -7.73
C ARG A 270 -21.59 10.59 -7.46
N VAL A 271 -22.71 10.49 -8.16
CA VAL A 271 -23.69 9.44 -7.93
C VAL A 271 -23.88 8.62 -9.20
N TRP A 272 -23.84 7.30 -9.04
CA TRP A 272 -24.33 6.32 -10.00
C TRP A 272 -25.47 5.57 -9.32
N MET A 273 -26.67 5.67 -9.87
CA MET A 273 -27.89 5.16 -9.27
C MET A 273 -28.62 4.22 -10.23
N PRO A 274 -29.13 3.06 -9.78
CA PRO A 274 -29.97 2.21 -10.61
C PRO A 274 -31.26 2.93 -11.01
N GLU A 275 -31.67 2.79 -12.28
CA GLU A 275 -33.01 3.19 -12.71
C GLU A 275 -34.03 2.12 -12.29
N GLY A 276 -35.06 2.51 -11.53
CA GLY A 276 -36.12 1.62 -11.06
C GLY A 276 -36.89 2.22 -9.88
N GLU A 277 -37.82 1.45 -9.31
CA GLU A 277 -38.66 1.91 -8.19
C GLU A 277 -37.85 2.07 -6.89
N GLY A 278 -36.87 1.19 -6.62
CA GLY A 278 -36.17 1.13 -5.34
C GLY A 278 -37.06 0.59 -4.20
N PRO A 279 -36.67 0.78 -2.93
CA PRO A 279 -35.39 1.35 -2.50
C PRO A 279 -34.21 0.43 -2.84
N PHE A 280 -33.00 1.00 -2.87
CA PHE A 280 -31.76 0.33 -3.20
C PHE A 280 -30.74 0.51 -2.06
N PRO A 281 -29.87 -0.47 -1.79
CA PRO A 281 -28.73 -0.28 -0.88
C PRO A 281 -27.86 0.90 -1.32
N LEU A 282 -27.24 1.60 -0.36
CA LEU A 282 -26.36 2.75 -0.63
C LEU A 282 -24.92 2.44 -0.23
N VAL A 283 -24.01 2.64 -1.17
CA VAL A 283 -22.57 2.42 -1.05
C VAL A 283 -21.86 3.77 -1.19
N MET A 284 -21.19 4.22 -0.13
CA MET A 284 -20.37 5.42 -0.18
C MET A 284 -18.89 5.07 -0.31
N ILE A 285 -18.21 5.66 -1.29
CA ILE A 285 -16.80 5.45 -1.58
C ILE A 285 -16.03 6.73 -1.25
N VAL A 286 -14.99 6.65 -0.42
CA VAL A 286 -14.11 7.79 -0.11
C VAL A 286 -12.65 7.47 -0.40
N HIS A 287 -12.00 8.41 -1.08
CA HIS A 287 -10.58 8.31 -1.41
C HIS A 287 -9.68 8.68 -0.23
N GLY A 288 -8.42 8.25 -0.29
CA GLY A 288 -7.39 8.59 0.68
C GLY A 288 -6.69 9.93 0.40
N ASN A 289 -5.58 10.14 1.10
CA ASN A 289 -4.78 11.33 0.91
C ASN A 289 -3.95 11.24 -0.38
N HIS A 290 -4.14 12.23 -1.25
CA HIS A 290 -3.28 12.45 -2.42
C HIS A 290 -2.79 13.91 -2.42
N LEU A 291 -2.33 14.46 -3.56
CA LEU A 291 -2.20 15.91 -3.73
C LEU A 291 -3.57 16.53 -3.94
N MET A 292 -3.89 17.62 -3.24
CA MET A 292 -5.21 18.27 -3.38
C MET A 292 -5.45 18.87 -4.76
N GLU A 293 -4.37 19.14 -5.52
CA GLU A 293 -4.39 19.65 -6.89
C GLU A 293 -4.69 18.57 -7.94
N TYR A 294 -4.67 17.28 -7.54
CA TYR A 294 -5.02 16.14 -8.39
C TYR A 294 -6.22 15.42 -7.76
N PHE A 295 -7.40 15.63 -8.35
CA PHE A 295 -8.67 15.16 -7.79
C PHE A 295 -8.81 13.64 -7.85
N SER A 296 -9.22 13.04 -6.74
CA SER A 296 -9.27 11.58 -6.57
C SER A 296 -10.68 10.97 -6.67
N ASP A 297 -11.73 11.77 -6.59
CA ASP A 297 -13.13 11.33 -6.52
C ASP A 297 -13.64 10.68 -7.81
N GLY A 298 -13.07 11.04 -8.95
CA GLY A 298 -13.46 10.48 -10.26
C GLY A 298 -13.00 9.04 -10.46
N GLY A 299 -11.89 8.65 -9.83
CA GLY A 299 -11.17 7.42 -10.16
C GLY A 299 -11.83 6.11 -9.71
N TYR A 300 -13.00 6.18 -9.07
CA TYR A 300 -13.84 5.03 -8.72
C TYR A 300 -15.06 4.87 -9.62
N ALA A 301 -15.15 5.61 -10.74
CA ALA A 301 -16.28 5.50 -11.67
C ALA A 301 -16.54 4.06 -12.12
N TYR A 302 -15.49 3.26 -12.32
CA TYR A 302 -15.62 1.84 -12.70
C TYR A 302 -16.34 0.99 -11.63
N LEU A 303 -16.12 1.28 -10.33
CA LEU A 303 -16.90 0.65 -9.25
C LEU A 303 -18.29 1.25 -9.17
N GLY A 304 -18.41 2.58 -9.30
CA GLY A 304 -19.70 3.28 -9.26
C GLY A 304 -20.69 2.74 -10.31
N GLU A 305 -20.24 2.61 -11.55
CA GLU A 305 -21.04 2.08 -12.65
C GLU A 305 -21.36 0.58 -12.49
N LEU A 306 -20.40 -0.22 -12.01
CA LEU A 306 -20.61 -1.64 -11.73
C LEU A 306 -21.68 -1.85 -10.65
N LEU A 307 -21.54 -1.19 -9.51
CA LEU A 307 -22.45 -1.35 -8.38
C LEU A 307 -23.86 -0.83 -8.73
N ALA A 308 -23.95 0.28 -9.46
CA ALA A 308 -25.23 0.81 -9.94
C ALA A 308 -25.94 -0.12 -10.94
N SER A 309 -25.23 -0.73 -11.89
CA SER A 309 -25.87 -1.70 -12.79
C SER A 309 -26.30 -2.98 -12.07
N ARG A 310 -25.74 -3.24 -10.89
CA ARG A 310 -26.10 -4.38 -10.03
C ARG A 310 -27.16 -4.05 -8.97
N GLY A 311 -27.74 -2.85 -8.99
CA GLY A 311 -28.86 -2.49 -8.13
C GLY A 311 -28.48 -1.83 -6.81
N MET A 312 -27.28 -1.26 -6.70
CA MET A 312 -26.82 -0.51 -5.52
C MET A 312 -26.54 0.93 -5.90
N ILE A 313 -26.97 1.90 -5.10
CA ILE A 313 -26.60 3.30 -5.31
C ILE A 313 -25.14 3.47 -4.90
N ALA A 314 -24.28 3.93 -5.80
CA ALA A 314 -22.89 4.21 -5.50
C ALA A 314 -22.61 5.71 -5.49
N VAL A 315 -21.97 6.20 -4.43
CA VAL A 315 -21.63 7.61 -4.26
C VAL A 315 -20.12 7.74 -4.01
N SER A 316 -19.38 8.35 -4.94
CA SER A 316 -17.98 8.72 -4.69
C SER A 316 -17.92 10.11 -4.07
N VAL A 317 -17.45 10.18 -2.83
CA VAL A 317 -17.37 11.39 -2.01
C VAL A 317 -16.08 12.16 -2.30
N ASP A 318 -16.21 13.45 -2.55
CA ASP A 318 -15.09 14.36 -2.73
C ASP A 318 -14.52 14.80 -1.37
N ALA A 319 -13.36 14.27 -1.03
CA ALA A 319 -12.57 14.64 0.14
C ALA A 319 -11.25 15.33 -0.25
N ASN A 320 -11.14 15.87 -1.47
CA ASN A 320 -9.87 16.43 -1.98
C ASN A 320 -9.40 17.65 -1.19
N TYR A 321 -10.32 18.42 -0.62
CA TYR A 321 -9.97 19.56 0.22
C TYR A 321 -9.32 19.14 1.56
N MET A 322 -9.42 17.86 1.95
CA MET A 322 -8.68 17.25 3.06
C MET A 322 -7.29 16.71 2.67
N ASN A 323 -6.92 16.74 1.39
CA ASN A 323 -5.63 16.22 0.93
C ASN A 323 -4.47 17.16 1.27
N TYR A 324 -3.27 16.58 1.30
CA TYR A 324 -2.01 17.28 1.44
C TYR A 324 -1.75 18.20 0.23
N SER A 325 -1.13 19.35 0.49
CA SER A 325 -0.46 20.15 -0.54
C SER A 325 0.91 20.56 -0.03
N VAL A 326 1.90 20.60 -0.92
CA VAL A 326 3.25 21.12 -0.60
C VAL A 326 3.18 22.58 -0.14
N TRP A 327 2.17 23.33 -0.60
CA TRP A 327 2.02 24.76 -0.34
C TRP A 327 1.17 25.08 0.90
N SER A 328 0.25 24.19 1.27
CA SER A 328 -0.71 24.47 2.35
C SER A 328 -0.77 23.42 3.46
N SER A 329 0.00 22.34 3.35
CA SER A 329 0.02 21.20 4.26
C SER A 329 -1.34 20.49 4.41
N LEU A 330 -1.38 19.46 5.27
CA LEU A 330 -2.59 18.74 5.66
C LEU A 330 -3.37 19.53 6.74
N PRO A 331 -4.72 19.48 6.72
CA PRO A 331 -5.52 19.83 7.90
C PRO A 331 -5.20 18.92 9.09
N ASN A 332 -5.52 19.36 10.31
CA ASN A 332 -5.41 18.52 11.50
C ASN A 332 -6.46 17.39 11.48
N ASP A 333 -6.11 16.24 12.07
CA ASP A 333 -6.98 15.08 12.30
C ASP A 333 -7.75 14.59 11.05
N ASP A 334 -7.08 14.60 9.89
CA ASP A 334 -7.72 14.37 8.60
C ASP A 334 -8.49 13.05 8.50
N MET A 335 -8.04 11.98 9.17
CA MET A 335 -8.77 10.71 9.21
C MET A 335 -10.11 10.81 9.96
N LYS A 336 -10.13 11.48 11.12
CA LYS A 336 -11.36 11.69 11.91
C LYS A 336 -12.34 12.58 11.16
N ILE A 337 -11.83 13.65 10.54
CA ILE A 337 -12.64 14.55 9.70
C ILE A 337 -13.26 13.82 8.51
N ARG A 338 -12.50 12.96 7.82
CA ARG A 338 -13.03 12.18 6.70
C ARG A 338 -14.16 11.24 7.15
N GLY A 339 -14.02 10.65 8.34
CA GLY A 339 -15.08 9.84 8.95
C GLY A 339 -16.33 10.67 9.23
N TRP A 340 -16.17 11.83 9.87
CA TRP A 340 -17.26 12.77 10.12
C TRP A 340 -17.92 13.27 8.83
N LEU A 341 -17.12 13.56 7.79
CA LEU A 341 -17.60 14.01 6.49
C LEU A 341 -18.52 12.97 5.85
N LEU A 342 -18.17 11.69 5.87
CA LEU A 342 -19.04 10.61 5.39
C LEU A 342 -20.40 10.61 6.08
N LEU A 343 -20.42 10.79 7.40
CA LEU A 343 -21.65 10.89 8.18
C LEU A 343 -22.49 12.10 7.77
N LYS A 344 -21.86 13.25 7.47
CA LYS A 344 -22.53 14.43 6.91
C LYS A 344 -23.07 14.19 5.50
N HIS A 345 -22.38 13.41 4.68
CA HIS A 345 -22.91 12.99 3.38
C HIS A 345 -24.16 12.11 3.51
N LEU A 346 -24.21 11.18 4.48
CA LEU A 346 -25.42 10.41 4.76
C LEU A 346 -26.59 11.32 5.15
N GLN A 347 -26.37 12.28 6.06
CA GLN A 347 -27.40 13.28 6.43
C GLN A 347 -27.89 14.07 5.22
N GLN A 348 -26.97 14.51 4.36
CA GLN A 348 -27.32 15.26 3.16
C GLN A 348 -28.15 14.42 2.18
N ILE A 349 -27.84 13.13 2.05
CA ILE A 349 -28.61 12.19 1.22
C ILE A 349 -29.98 11.90 1.84
N GLN A 350 -30.10 11.78 3.17
CA GLN A 350 -31.41 11.69 3.86
C GLN A 350 -32.29 12.89 3.52
N MET A 351 -31.75 14.10 3.67
CA MET A 351 -32.48 15.34 3.35
C MET A 351 -32.90 15.42 1.87
N MET A 352 -32.09 14.90 0.95
CA MET A 352 -32.47 14.81 -0.46
C MET A 352 -33.54 13.72 -0.68
N SER A 353 -33.42 12.57 -0.03
CA SER A 353 -34.38 11.47 -0.12
C SER A 353 -35.79 11.84 0.37
N ASP A 354 -35.90 12.77 1.32
CA ASP A 354 -37.18 13.29 1.83
C ASP A 354 -37.84 14.33 0.90
N ARG A 355 -37.14 14.72 -0.17
CA ARG A 355 -37.57 15.74 -1.12
C ARG A 355 -37.91 15.13 -2.48
N GLU A 356 -39.17 15.25 -2.86
CA GLU A 356 -39.71 14.77 -4.16
C GLU A 356 -39.05 15.40 -5.41
N ASP A 357 -38.37 16.55 -5.27
CA ASP A 357 -37.71 17.24 -6.37
C ASP A 357 -36.26 16.78 -6.62
N THR A 358 -35.75 15.81 -5.85
CA THR A 358 -34.39 15.29 -6.01
C THR A 358 -34.39 13.86 -6.59
N PRO A 359 -33.30 13.44 -7.26
CA PRO A 359 -33.18 12.06 -7.74
C PRO A 359 -33.22 10.99 -6.63
N PHE A 360 -32.94 11.35 -5.38
CA PHE A 360 -32.90 10.42 -4.26
C PHE A 360 -34.28 10.10 -3.66
N ALA A 361 -35.33 10.80 -4.08
CA ALA A 361 -36.68 10.69 -3.52
C ALA A 361 -37.14 9.21 -3.37
N ASN A 362 -37.24 8.75 -2.12
CA ASN A 362 -37.63 7.37 -1.77
C ASN A 362 -36.78 6.26 -2.43
N LYS A 363 -35.51 6.53 -2.76
CA LYS A 363 -34.63 5.56 -3.46
C LYS A 363 -33.67 4.80 -2.55
N VAL A 364 -33.40 5.27 -1.35
CA VAL A 364 -32.36 4.71 -0.47
C VAL A 364 -32.98 3.74 0.54
N ASP A 365 -32.38 2.56 0.67
CA ASP A 365 -32.63 1.63 1.79
C ASP A 365 -31.68 1.98 2.94
N TRP A 366 -32.20 2.65 3.98
CA TRP A 366 -31.43 3.15 5.12
C TRP A 366 -30.95 2.05 6.07
N GLU A 367 -31.46 0.82 5.93
CA GLU A 367 -30.99 -0.34 6.69
C GLU A 367 -29.81 -1.03 5.99
N LYS A 368 -29.54 -0.72 4.71
CA LYS A 368 -28.55 -1.40 3.87
C LYS A 368 -27.49 -0.43 3.36
N ILE A 369 -26.66 0.08 4.29
CA ILE A 369 -25.56 0.99 3.96
C ILE A 369 -24.21 0.29 3.99
N ALA A 370 -23.37 0.58 3.00
CA ALA A 370 -21.96 0.18 2.98
C ALA A 370 -21.02 1.37 2.81
N LEU A 371 -19.86 1.29 3.46
CA LEU A 371 -18.80 2.28 3.38
C LEU A 371 -17.53 1.66 2.80
N VAL A 372 -17.03 2.24 1.71
CA VAL A 372 -15.81 1.81 1.02
C VAL A 372 -14.77 2.91 1.11
N GLY A 373 -13.56 2.60 1.56
CA GLY A 373 -12.52 3.60 1.75
C GLY A 373 -11.17 3.13 1.25
N HIS A 374 -10.41 4.00 0.58
CA HIS A 374 -9.04 3.71 0.13
C HIS A 374 -8.00 4.45 0.98
N SER A 375 -6.92 3.79 1.42
CA SER A 375 -5.82 4.43 2.15
C SER A 375 -6.32 5.09 3.44
N ARG A 376 -6.07 6.39 3.65
CA ARG A 376 -6.67 7.13 4.77
C ARG A 376 -8.20 7.12 4.77
N GLY A 377 -8.83 7.00 3.59
CA GLY A 377 -10.26 6.78 3.45
C GLY A 377 -10.70 5.44 4.02
N GLY A 378 -9.88 4.40 3.91
CA GLY A 378 -10.12 3.08 4.50
C GLY A 378 -10.13 3.11 6.03
N GLN A 379 -9.29 3.94 6.64
CA GLN A 379 -9.38 4.22 8.07
C GLN A 379 -10.64 5.04 8.43
N ALA A 380 -10.96 6.02 7.59
CA ALA A 380 -12.10 6.92 7.82
C ALA A 380 -13.45 6.19 7.79
N VAL A 381 -13.64 5.21 6.91
CA VAL A 381 -14.88 4.40 6.87
C VAL A 381 -15.05 3.53 8.11
N ALA A 382 -13.96 3.00 8.67
CA ALA A 382 -14.02 2.27 9.93
C ALA A 382 -14.35 3.20 11.11
N ILE A 383 -13.81 4.43 11.13
CA ILE A 383 -14.16 5.47 12.11
C ILE A 383 -15.64 5.87 11.99
N ALA A 384 -16.15 6.05 10.76
CA ALA A 384 -17.55 6.39 10.52
C ALA A 384 -18.51 5.26 10.93
N ALA A 385 -18.12 3.99 10.74
CA ALA A 385 -18.89 2.84 11.19
C ALA A 385 -18.90 2.67 12.73
N ASP A 386 -17.91 3.24 13.44
CA ASP A 386 -17.81 3.28 14.90
C ASP A 386 -18.31 4.64 15.47
N ALA A 387 -19.27 5.28 14.78
CA ALA A 387 -19.69 6.67 15.06
C ALA A 387 -20.09 6.92 16.51
N ASP A 388 -20.79 5.97 17.15
CA ASP A 388 -21.27 6.10 18.53
C ASP A 388 -20.14 6.30 19.54
N ARG A 389 -18.93 5.79 19.25
CA ARG A 389 -17.75 6.02 20.09
C ARG A 389 -16.97 7.25 19.66
N TRP A 390 -16.83 7.49 18.36
CA TRP A 390 -15.98 8.57 17.83
C TRP A 390 -16.62 9.96 17.87
N PHE A 391 -17.96 10.02 17.81
CA PHE A 391 -18.73 11.26 17.69
C PHE A 391 -19.89 11.33 18.70
N ALA A 392 -19.77 10.65 19.86
CA ALA A 392 -20.80 10.58 20.90
C ALA A 392 -21.36 11.96 21.32
N ASP A 393 -20.48 12.96 21.41
CA ASP A 393 -20.82 14.31 21.84
C ASP A 393 -21.37 15.21 20.72
N ASP A 394 -21.32 14.76 19.45
CA ASP A 394 -21.79 15.53 18.31
C ASP A 394 -23.29 15.33 18.04
N THR A 395 -24.10 16.14 18.69
CA THR A 395 -25.56 16.18 18.49
C THR A 395 -25.99 16.54 17.06
N THR A 396 -25.09 17.11 16.24
CA THR A 396 -25.43 17.43 14.84
C THR A 396 -25.56 16.19 13.98
N LEU A 397 -25.16 15.01 14.48
CA LEU A 397 -25.29 13.71 13.84
C LEU A 397 -26.50 12.90 14.32
N ASP A 398 -27.39 13.46 15.15
CA ASP A 398 -28.51 12.71 15.73
C ASP A 398 -29.40 12.01 14.68
N SER A 399 -29.54 12.55 13.46
CA SER A 399 -30.41 11.97 12.41
C SER A 399 -29.87 10.70 11.75
N ILE A 400 -28.58 10.38 11.91
CA ILE A 400 -27.97 9.17 11.32
C ILE A 400 -27.80 8.03 12.33
N ARG A 401 -28.23 8.20 13.57
CA ARG A 401 -28.18 7.13 14.58
C ARG A 401 -29.05 5.92 14.21
N ASP A 402 -30.10 6.16 13.43
CA ASP A 402 -31.02 5.12 12.93
C ASP A 402 -30.57 4.55 11.56
N VAL A 403 -29.35 4.86 11.08
CA VAL A 403 -28.84 4.36 9.80
C VAL A 403 -28.08 3.04 10.00
N GLY A 404 -28.52 1.99 9.33
CA GLY A 404 -27.91 0.66 9.38
C GLY A 404 -26.67 0.53 8.50
N ILE A 405 -25.50 0.90 9.02
CA ILE A 405 -24.21 0.59 8.37
C ILE A 405 -23.91 -0.90 8.56
N GLN A 406 -24.10 -1.69 7.50
CA GLN A 406 -23.93 -3.15 7.55
C GLN A 406 -22.55 -3.63 7.12
N SER A 407 -21.86 -2.87 6.27
CA SER A 407 -20.66 -3.33 5.58
C SER A 407 -19.59 -2.24 5.47
N VAL A 408 -18.34 -2.61 5.74
CA VAL A 408 -17.15 -1.77 5.57
C VAL A 408 -16.16 -2.47 4.65
N ILE A 409 -15.68 -1.78 3.62
CA ILE A 409 -14.60 -2.24 2.75
C ILE A 409 -13.43 -1.27 2.84
N ALA A 410 -12.25 -1.79 3.18
CA ALA A 410 -11.02 -1.05 3.32
C ALA A 410 -10.01 -1.45 2.23
N ILE A 411 -9.83 -0.60 1.23
CA ILE A 411 -8.82 -0.78 0.17
C ILE A 411 -7.52 -0.16 0.68
N ALA A 412 -6.43 -0.94 0.71
CA ALA A 412 -5.09 -0.55 1.15
C ALA A 412 -5.07 0.48 2.30
N PRO A 413 -5.77 0.23 3.42
CA PRO A 413 -6.10 1.27 4.39
C PRO A 413 -4.89 1.70 5.21
N THR A 414 -4.93 2.90 5.80
CA THR A 414 -4.11 3.19 6.97
C THR A 414 -4.78 2.68 8.26
N ASP A 415 -4.01 2.52 9.33
CA ASP A 415 -4.58 2.25 10.66
C ASP A 415 -3.73 2.87 11.78
N LYS A 416 -3.79 4.19 11.92
CA LYS A 416 -3.08 4.94 12.97
C LYS A 416 -3.99 5.22 14.15
N LYS A 417 -3.45 5.27 15.38
CA LYS A 417 -4.21 5.80 16.52
C LYS A 417 -4.51 7.28 16.32
N VAL A 418 -5.75 7.68 16.58
CA VAL A 418 -6.21 9.08 16.59
C VAL A 418 -6.92 9.30 17.91
N ASP A 419 -6.61 10.40 18.62
CA ASP A 419 -7.11 10.67 19.97
C ASP A 419 -6.89 9.52 20.97
N ASP A 420 -5.76 8.80 20.84
CA ASP A 420 -5.40 7.58 21.58
C ASP A 420 -6.34 6.38 21.37
N GLN A 421 -7.18 6.42 20.34
CA GLN A 421 -8.17 5.40 20.02
C GLN A 421 -7.97 4.80 18.62
N SER A 422 -8.56 3.63 18.42
CA SER A 422 -8.69 2.94 17.13
C SER A 422 -10.14 2.51 16.96
N ALA A 423 -10.60 2.49 15.70
CA ALA A 423 -11.95 2.03 15.39
C ALA A 423 -12.11 0.55 15.77
N GLN A 424 -13.27 0.22 16.33
CA GLN A 424 -13.68 -1.16 16.62
C GLN A 424 -15.05 -1.37 16.02
N LEU A 425 -15.17 -2.39 15.19
CA LEU A 425 -16.42 -2.71 14.52
C LEU A 425 -17.07 -3.88 15.24
N ARG A 426 -18.36 -3.77 15.53
CA ARG A 426 -19.15 -4.81 16.17
C ARG A 426 -20.37 -5.08 15.33
N ASP A 427 -20.59 -6.36 14.98
CA ASP A 427 -21.75 -6.81 14.20
C ASP A 427 -21.86 -6.16 12.79
N ILE A 428 -20.72 -5.78 12.22
CA ILE A 428 -20.57 -5.18 10.88
C ILE A 428 -19.70 -6.09 10.02
N ASN A 429 -20.11 -6.33 8.77
CA ASN A 429 -19.28 -7.07 7.81
C ASN A 429 -18.04 -6.24 7.45
N TYR A 430 -16.87 -6.87 7.38
CA TYR A 430 -15.62 -6.16 7.09
C TYR A 430 -14.80 -6.87 6.01
N PHE A 431 -14.41 -6.15 4.96
CA PHE A 431 -13.48 -6.66 3.96
C PHE A 431 -12.29 -5.72 3.76
N THR A 432 -11.08 -6.27 3.68
CA THR A 432 -9.89 -5.49 3.33
C THR A 432 -9.12 -6.10 2.17
N ILE A 433 -8.59 -5.26 1.28
CA ILE A 433 -7.80 -5.69 0.11
C ILE A 433 -6.55 -4.82 -0.04
N GLN A 434 -5.37 -5.41 -0.22
CA GLN A 434 -4.13 -4.65 -0.40
C GLN A 434 -3.12 -5.41 -1.26
N GLY A 435 -2.24 -4.67 -1.94
CA GLY A 435 -1.14 -5.24 -2.72
C GLY A 435 0.19 -5.28 -1.95
N ALA A 436 1.02 -6.29 -2.20
CA ALA A 436 2.34 -6.42 -1.59
C ALA A 436 3.35 -5.39 -2.11
N LYS A 437 3.13 -4.85 -3.32
CA LYS A 437 3.93 -3.79 -3.95
C LYS A 437 3.39 -2.38 -3.66
N ASP A 438 2.55 -2.24 -2.64
CA ASP A 438 2.09 -0.95 -2.15
C ASP A 438 3.27 -0.16 -1.55
N ALA A 439 3.78 0.82 -2.29
CA ALA A 439 4.91 1.62 -1.84
C ALA A 439 4.48 2.87 -1.05
N ASP A 440 3.19 3.21 -0.97
CA ASP A 440 2.70 4.33 -0.15
C ASP A 440 2.40 3.85 1.28
N VAL A 441 1.59 2.79 1.41
CA VAL A 441 1.23 2.09 2.64
C VAL A 441 1.82 0.67 2.57
N ASN A 442 3.12 0.56 2.81
CA ASN A 442 3.88 -0.69 2.68
C ASN A 442 3.63 -1.73 3.78
N ASN A 443 2.66 -1.54 4.67
CA ASN A 443 2.24 -2.54 5.64
C ASN A 443 0.76 -2.83 5.43
N PHE A 444 0.35 -4.09 5.59
CA PHE A 444 -1.04 -4.50 5.48
C PHE A 444 -1.86 -4.12 6.72
N TYR A 445 -2.08 -2.82 6.93
CA TYR A 445 -2.75 -2.29 8.11
C TYR A 445 -4.23 -2.69 8.21
N GLY A 446 -4.85 -3.10 7.10
CA GLY A 446 -6.22 -3.60 7.09
C GLY A 446 -6.43 -4.83 7.97
N GLU A 447 -5.38 -5.63 8.18
CA GLU A 447 -5.41 -6.78 9.08
C GLU A 447 -5.59 -6.36 10.55
N ARG A 448 -5.02 -5.22 10.96
CA ARG A 448 -5.23 -4.70 12.32
C ARG A 448 -6.68 -4.32 12.58
N GLN A 449 -7.34 -3.77 11.56
CA GLN A 449 -8.77 -3.48 11.62
C GLN A 449 -9.58 -4.78 11.64
N TYR A 450 -9.25 -5.76 10.79
CA TYR A 450 -9.84 -7.11 10.78
C TYR A 450 -9.81 -7.77 12.17
N SER A 451 -8.66 -7.74 12.85
CA SER A 451 -8.52 -8.32 14.20
C SER A 451 -9.35 -7.62 15.27
N ARG A 452 -9.83 -6.38 15.04
CA ARG A 452 -10.69 -5.63 15.96
C ARG A 452 -12.18 -5.71 15.61
N VAL A 453 -12.54 -6.43 14.56
CA VAL A 453 -13.93 -6.73 14.21
C VAL A 453 -14.41 -7.89 15.08
N THR A 454 -15.55 -7.68 15.77
CA THR A 454 -16.15 -8.66 16.68
C THR A 454 -17.60 -8.95 16.29
N PHE A 455 -18.04 -10.18 16.52
CA PHE A 455 -19.41 -10.62 16.27
C PHE A 455 -20.06 -11.06 17.58
N SER A 456 -21.32 -10.67 17.77
CA SER A 456 -22.18 -11.14 18.87
C SER A 456 -22.71 -12.54 18.63
N GLY A 457 -22.73 -13.00 17.38
CA GLY A 457 -23.38 -14.24 16.93
C GLY A 457 -24.88 -14.09 16.67
N GLU A 458 -25.46 -12.90 16.82
CA GLU A 458 -26.91 -12.68 16.62
C GLU A 458 -27.31 -12.47 15.15
N ALA A 459 -26.37 -12.02 14.30
CA ALA A 459 -26.58 -11.75 12.89
C ALA A 459 -25.55 -12.50 12.04
N ASP A 460 -25.98 -12.96 10.86
CA ASP A 460 -25.09 -13.53 9.85
C ASP A 460 -24.19 -12.43 9.27
N ARG A 461 -22.96 -12.39 9.80
CA ARG A 461 -21.92 -11.42 9.46
C ARG A 461 -20.59 -12.14 9.26
N PHE A 462 -19.75 -11.59 8.40
CA PHE A 462 -18.42 -12.11 8.21
C PHE A 462 -17.39 -11.01 7.96
N LYS A 463 -16.13 -11.38 8.19
CA LYS A 463 -14.98 -10.56 7.85
C LYS A 463 -14.02 -11.34 6.97
N ALA A 464 -13.36 -10.64 6.06
CA ALA A 464 -12.39 -11.22 5.15
C ALA A 464 -11.23 -10.26 4.86
N GLN A 465 -10.10 -10.81 4.41
CA GLN A 465 -8.98 -10.05 3.85
C GLN A 465 -8.48 -10.70 2.57
N LEU A 466 -7.91 -9.90 1.68
CA LEU A 466 -7.21 -10.33 0.48
C LEU A 466 -5.89 -9.58 0.31
N TYR A 467 -4.82 -10.32 0.11
CA TYR A 467 -3.48 -9.79 -0.15
C TYR A 467 -2.98 -10.26 -1.52
N LEU A 468 -2.48 -9.32 -2.33
CA LEU A 468 -2.15 -9.54 -3.74
C LEU A 468 -0.66 -9.31 -3.99
N ALA A 469 0.07 -10.32 -4.45
CA ALA A 469 1.53 -10.23 -4.55
C ALA A 469 2.05 -9.15 -5.51
N HIS A 470 1.32 -8.84 -6.59
CA HIS A 470 1.80 -7.93 -7.64
C HIS A 470 1.02 -6.62 -7.76
N ALA A 471 0.11 -6.32 -6.84
CA ALA A 471 -0.65 -5.08 -6.85
C ALA A 471 0.07 -3.95 -6.07
N ASN A 472 -0.15 -2.69 -6.45
CA ASN A 472 0.36 -1.52 -5.73
C ASN A 472 -0.78 -0.70 -5.09
N HIS A 473 -0.45 0.45 -4.48
CA HIS A 473 -1.44 1.35 -3.88
C HIS A 473 -2.34 2.00 -4.93
N SER A 474 -1.72 2.56 -5.98
CA SER A 474 -2.37 3.57 -6.80
C SER A 474 -3.41 3.02 -7.77
N GLN A 475 -3.20 1.82 -8.33
CA GLN A 475 -3.97 1.32 -9.47
C GLN A 475 -5.43 0.97 -9.15
N PHE A 476 -5.82 0.90 -7.88
CA PHE A 476 -7.22 0.83 -7.46
C PHE A 476 -8.03 2.08 -7.83
N ASN A 477 -7.37 3.23 -8.03
CA ASN A 477 -7.98 4.49 -8.45
C ASN A 477 -7.43 4.88 -9.83
N THR A 478 -8.30 5.06 -10.82
CA THR A 478 -7.85 5.32 -12.20
C THR A 478 -7.15 6.67 -12.39
N ASP A 479 -7.32 7.61 -11.45
CA ASP A 479 -6.72 8.95 -11.52
C ASP A 479 -5.30 9.02 -10.93
N TRP A 480 -4.85 7.99 -10.20
CA TRP A 480 -3.56 8.02 -9.49
C TRP A 480 -2.39 7.45 -10.30
N GLY A 481 -2.68 6.68 -11.35
CA GLY A 481 -1.66 6.09 -12.22
C GLY A 481 -0.91 4.93 -11.57
N THR A 482 0.37 4.76 -11.92
CA THR A 482 1.19 3.59 -11.52
C THR A 482 2.32 3.91 -10.55
N MET A 483 2.40 5.15 -10.05
CA MET A 483 3.45 5.57 -9.13
C MET A 483 2.84 5.93 -7.78
N ASP A 484 3.11 5.11 -6.78
CA ASP A 484 2.72 5.35 -5.38
C ASP A 484 3.49 6.50 -4.72
N GLU A 485 4.48 7.05 -5.43
CA GLU A 485 5.30 8.17 -5.00
C GLU A 485 5.30 9.28 -6.02
N ARG A 486 5.30 10.52 -5.52
CA ARG A 486 5.33 11.72 -6.36
C ARG A 486 6.69 11.91 -7.01
N LEU A 487 6.72 12.64 -8.11
CA LEU A 487 7.99 12.97 -8.77
C LEU A 487 8.85 13.92 -7.92
N PRO A 488 10.19 13.76 -7.96
CA PRO A 488 10.94 12.73 -8.68
C PRO A 488 11.07 11.39 -7.91
N GLY A 489 10.58 11.27 -6.67
CA GLY A 489 10.66 10.06 -5.86
C GLY A 489 10.14 8.80 -6.57
N GLY A 490 9.00 8.91 -7.25
CA GLY A 490 8.41 7.83 -8.06
C GLY A 490 9.32 7.28 -9.17
N LEU A 491 10.38 7.99 -9.58
CA LEU A 491 11.35 7.48 -10.56
C LEU A 491 12.24 6.37 -10.00
N PHE A 492 12.41 6.31 -8.68
CA PHE A 492 13.21 5.31 -7.99
C PHE A 492 12.45 4.01 -7.72
N LEU A 493 11.12 4.03 -7.80
CA LEU A 493 10.30 2.83 -7.58
C LEU A 493 10.59 1.74 -8.61
N ASN A 494 10.79 0.52 -8.12
CA ASN A 494 10.77 -0.67 -8.94
C ASN A 494 9.33 -0.97 -9.36
N ARG A 495 9.15 -1.25 -10.65
CA ARG A 495 7.84 -1.59 -11.24
C ARG A 495 7.94 -2.86 -12.09
N GLU A 496 9.03 -3.61 -11.96
CA GLU A 496 9.14 -4.96 -12.50
C GLU A 496 8.08 -5.84 -11.82
N ASP A 497 7.46 -6.72 -12.61
CA ASP A 497 6.37 -7.62 -12.21
C ASP A 497 5.21 -6.93 -11.48
N LEU A 498 4.96 -5.64 -11.78
CA LEU A 498 3.76 -4.94 -11.30
C LEU A 498 2.57 -5.38 -12.16
N MET A 499 1.49 -5.81 -11.52
CA MET A 499 0.25 -6.21 -12.18
C MET A 499 -0.29 -5.09 -13.07
N ASN A 500 -0.87 -5.42 -14.22
CA ASN A 500 -1.49 -4.42 -15.08
C ASN A 500 -2.61 -3.69 -14.31
N PRO A 501 -2.80 -2.38 -14.54
CA PRO A 501 -3.84 -1.61 -13.87
C PRO A 501 -5.25 -2.19 -14.06
N GLU A 502 -5.55 -2.71 -15.25
CA GLU A 502 -6.85 -3.31 -15.58
C GLU A 502 -7.09 -4.60 -14.78
N ASP A 503 -6.07 -5.44 -14.63
CA ASP A 503 -6.13 -6.70 -13.89
C ASP A 503 -6.34 -6.41 -12.38
N GLN A 504 -5.62 -5.43 -11.82
CA GLN A 504 -5.81 -5.03 -10.42
C GLN A 504 -7.21 -4.49 -10.16
N ARG A 505 -7.76 -3.70 -11.10
CA ARG A 505 -9.15 -3.23 -11.00
C ARG A 505 -10.15 -4.35 -11.24
N GLN A 506 -9.82 -5.37 -12.03
CA GLN A 506 -10.67 -6.57 -12.19
C GLN A 506 -10.79 -7.30 -10.85
N VAL A 507 -9.70 -7.50 -10.11
CA VAL A 507 -9.74 -8.06 -8.76
C VAL A 507 -10.64 -7.19 -7.85
N ALA A 508 -10.44 -5.87 -7.87
CA ALA A 508 -11.26 -4.95 -7.08
C ALA A 508 -12.76 -5.05 -7.43
N LYS A 509 -13.12 -5.08 -8.72
CA LYS A 509 -14.50 -5.24 -9.18
C LYS A 509 -15.13 -6.54 -8.65
N VAL A 510 -14.43 -7.67 -8.82
CA VAL A 510 -14.93 -8.99 -8.43
C VAL A 510 -15.15 -9.05 -6.91
N PHE A 511 -14.14 -8.75 -6.11
CA PHE A 511 -14.23 -8.87 -4.65
C PHE A 511 -15.14 -7.82 -4.01
N VAL A 512 -15.08 -6.55 -4.42
CA VAL A 512 -15.95 -5.49 -3.87
C VAL A 512 -17.42 -5.80 -4.18
N SER A 513 -17.72 -6.15 -5.43
CA SER A 513 -19.10 -6.47 -5.85
C SER A 513 -19.62 -7.74 -5.18
N ALA A 514 -18.84 -8.82 -5.17
CA ALA A 514 -19.20 -10.08 -4.50
C ALA A 514 -19.48 -9.89 -3.01
N PHE A 515 -18.66 -9.08 -2.33
CA PHE A 515 -18.86 -8.77 -0.90
C PHE A 515 -20.18 -8.04 -0.67
N LEU A 516 -20.51 -7.05 -1.50
CA LEU A 516 -21.73 -6.27 -1.36
C LEU A 516 -22.97 -7.05 -1.80
N GLU A 517 -22.86 -7.93 -2.79
CA GLU A 517 -23.92 -8.89 -3.15
C GLU A 517 -24.20 -9.85 -1.98
N ALA A 518 -23.16 -10.41 -1.36
CA ALA A 518 -23.30 -11.30 -0.22
C ALA A 518 -23.91 -10.60 1.01
N THR A 519 -23.51 -9.35 1.27
CA THR A 519 -23.84 -8.66 2.52
C THR A 519 -25.07 -7.75 2.45
N LEU A 520 -25.40 -7.18 1.29
CA LEU A 520 -26.54 -6.27 1.12
C LEU A 520 -27.69 -6.92 0.34
N HIS A 521 -27.40 -7.76 -0.65
CA HIS A 521 -28.42 -8.51 -1.40
C HIS A 521 -28.64 -9.94 -0.91
N GLU A 522 -27.88 -10.36 0.12
CA GLU A 522 -28.01 -11.69 0.73
C GLU A 522 -27.78 -12.84 -0.29
N ARG A 523 -26.94 -12.59 -1.31
CA ARG A 523 -26.49 -13.57 -2.29
C ARG A 523 -25.35 -14.41 -1.71
N VAL A 524 -25.72 -15.35 -0.83
CA VAL A 524 -24.79 -16.13 0.00
C VAL A 524 -23.79 -16.96 -0.80
N GLU A 525 -24.09 -17.32 -2.05
CA GLU A 525 -23.19 -18.07 -2.92
C GLU A 525 -21.86 -17.35 -3.17
N TYR A 526 -21.83 -16.01 -3.08
CA TYR A 526 -20.58 -15.24 -3.21
C TYR A 526 -19.69 -15.32 -1.97
N LYS A 527 -20.16 -15.83 -0.83
CA LYS A 527 -19.31 -16.05 0.36
C LYS A 527 -18.21 -17.08 0.10
N ALA A 528 -18.46 -18.03 -0.81
CA ALA A 528 -17.48 -19.01 -1.25
C ALA A 528 -16.16 -18.37 -1.73
N LEU A 529 -16.25 -17.21 -2.40
CA LEU A 529 -15.07 -16.46 -2.87
C LEU A 529 -14.15 -16.01 -1.72
N PHE A 530 -14.71 -15.71 -0.56
CA PHE A 530 -13.96 -15.23 0.59
C PHE A 530 -13.44 -16.37 1.47
N GLN A 531 -14.13 -17.51 1.44
CA GLN A 531 -13.71 -18.74 2.11
C GLN A 531 -12.55 -19.41 1.37
N ASP A 532 -12.66 -19.47 0.04
CA ASP A 532 -11.62 -19.98 -0.84
C ASP A 532 -11.64 -19.20 -2.17
N TYR A 533 -10.67 -18.30 -2.36
CA TYR A 533 -10.60 -17.46 -3.56
C TYR A 533 -10.52 -18.28 -4.86
N ARG A 534 -10.08 -19.54 -4.78
CA ARG A 534 -9.90 -20.41 -5.93
C ARG A 534 -11.22 -20.74 -6.62
N SER A 535 -12.32 -20.76 -5.85
CA SER A 535 -13.69 -20.92 -6.36
C SER A 535 -14.11 -19.85 -7.38
N GLY A 536 -13.41 -18.71 -7.42
CA GLY A 536 -13.64 -17.59 -8.34
C GLY A 536 -12.54 -17.33 -9.37
N LEU A 537 -11.54 -18.22 -9.53
CA LEU A 537 -10.38 -17.97 -10.41
C LEU A 537 -10.75 -17.67 -11.86
N GLN A 538 -11.86 -18.23 -12.33
CA GLN A 538 -12.45 -17.95 -13.64
C GLN A 538 -12.78 -16.46 -13.89
N TRP A 539 -12.90 -15.63 -12.85
CA TRP A 539 -13.17 -14.19 -12.94
C TRP A 539 -11.94 -13.33 -12.66
N LEU A 540 -10.84 -13.93 -12.22
CA LEU A 540 -9.67 -13.27 -11.65
C LEU A 540 -8.44 -13.41 -12.57
N PRO A 541 -7.53 -12.42 -12.60
CA PRO A 541 -6.26 -12.57 -13.28
C PRO A 541 -5.36 -13.59 -12.56
N GLN A 542 -4.42 -14.17 -13.29
CA GLN A 542 -3.40 -15.06 -12.73
C GLN A 542 -2.39 -14.24 -11.89
N THR A 543 -2.34 -14.49 -10.59
CA THR A 543 -1.35 -13.95 -9.62
C THR A 543 -1.41 -14.77 -8.33
N GLU A 544 -0.52 -14.53 -7.38
CA GLU A 544 -0.67 -15.08 -6.02
C GLU A 544 -1.66 -14.27 -5.18
N TYR A 545 -2.54 -15.00 -4.49
CA TYR A 545 -3.55 -14.49 -3.58
C TYR A 545 -3.34 -15.12 -2.21
N VAL A 546 -3.49 -14.33 -1.16
CA VAL A 546 -3.59 -14.83 0.23
C VAL A 546 -4.86 -14.26 0.84
N SER A 547 -5.70 -15.13 1.41
CA SER A 547 -7.00 -14.76 1.96
C SER A 547 -7.19 -15.29 3.37
N ARG A 548 -7.81 -14.49 4.24
CA ARG A 548 -8.28 -14.93 5.57
C ARG A 548 -9.76 -14.60 5.73
N TYR A 549 -10.48 -15.48 6.42
CA TYR A 549 -11.93 -15.42 6.58
C TYR A 549 -12.36 -15.80 7.99
N GLU A 550 -13.40 -15.15 8.50
CA GLU A 550 -14.07 -15.54 9.73
C GLU A 550 -15.53 -15.06 9.68
N SER A 551 -16.48 -15.94 10.01
CA SER A 551 -17.90 -15.61 10.12
C SER A 551 -18.39 -15.63 11.57
N ALA A 552 -19.55 -15.03 11.81
CA ALA A 552 -20.15 -14.91 13.14
C ALA A 552 -20.55 -16.25 13.78
N ASP A 553 -20.72 -17.29 12.98
CA ASP A 553 -21.02 -18.67 13.39
C ASP A 553 -19.76 -19.52 13.62
N PHE A 554 -18.57 -18.96 13.44
CA PHE A 554 -17.31 -19.64 13.72
C PHE A 554 -17.16 -19.99 15.20
N VAL A 555 -17.08 -21.28 15.50
CA VAL A 555 -16.86 -21.80 16.85
C VAL A 555 -15.35 -21.90 17.08
N ARG A 556 -14.79 -20.85 17.68
CA ARG A 556 -13.35 -20.81 17.99
C ARG A 556 -13.02 -21.73 19.18
N ILE A 557 -12.07 -22.65 18.96
CA ILE A 557 -11.58 -23.57 19.98
C ILE A 557 -10.33 -23.01 20.68
N VAL A 558 -9.44 -22.36 19.91
CA VAL A 558 -8.20 -21.80 20.45
C VAL A 558 -8.21 -20.27 20.38
N HIS A 559 -8.16 -19.64 21.55
CA HIS A 559 -7.92 -18.23 21.75
C HIS A 559 -6.54 -18.01 22.36
N PHE A 560 -5.54 -17.68 21.56
CA PHE A 560 -4.21 -17.44 22.11
C PHE A 560 -4.15 -16.21 23.04
N ASP A 561 -5.02 -15.21 22.86
CA ASP A 561 -5.09 -14.00 23.69
C ASP A 561 -5.94 -14.10 24.96
N ALA A 562 -6.61 -15.23 25.17
CA ALA A 562 -7.44 -15.46 26.35
C ALA A 562 -7.10 -16.82 26.98
N TYR A 563 -7.72 -17.11 28.12
CA TYR A 563 -7.62 -18.42 28.72
C TYR A 563 -8.43 -19.44 27.91
N ASN A 564 -7.77 -20.50 27.42
CA ASN A 564 -8.40 -21.58 26.67
C ASN A 564 -9.07 -22.58 27.60
N ARG A 565 -10.36 -22.38 27.88
CA ARG A 565 -11.17 -23.36 28.64
C ARG A 565 -11.51 -24.63 27.84
N LEU A 566 -11.32 -24.59 26.52
CA LEU A 566 -11.71 -25.65 25.59
C LEU A 566 -10.59 -26.64 25.31
N LEU A 567 -9.35 -26.34 25.72
CA LEU A 567 -8.21 -27.26 25.64
C LEU A 567 -7.93 -27.89 27.00
N SER A 568 -7.69 -29.20 27.04
CA SER A 568 -7.20 -29.91 28.23
C SER A 568 -5.68 -29.84 28.32
N GLN A 569 -5.01 -30.08 27.19
CA GLN A 569 -3.56 -30.13 27.08
C GLN A 569 -3.08 -29.64 25.71
N THR A 570 -1.83 -29.18 25.66
CA THR A 570 -1.11 -28.89 24.42
C THR A 570 0.25 -29.56 24.50
N ALA A 571 0.66 -30.28 23.46
CA ALA A 571 1.94 -30.97 23.40
C ALA A 571 2.74 -30.56 22.16
N TYR A 572 4.07 -30.63 22.29
CA TYR A 572 5.02 -30.32 21.24
C TYR A 572 6.04 -31.46 21.19
N GLU A 573 6.13 -32.14 20.05
CA GLU A 573 7.13 -33.19 19.80
C GLU A 573 7.98 -32.79 18.59
N GLY A 574 9.31 -32.95 18.67
CA GLY A 574 10.23 -32.59 17.59
C GLY A 574 10.36 -31.08 17.30
N MET A 575 9.68 -30.21 18.05
CA MET A 575 9.75 -28.76 17.89
C MET A 575 11.00 -28.17 18.54
N VAL A 576 11.67 -27.26 17.82
CA VAL A 576 12.80 -26.47 18.32
C VAL A 576 12.30 -25.28 19.14
N ALA A 577 11.25 -24.63 18.66
CA ALA A 577 10.56 -23.55 19.36
C ALA A 577 9.04 -23.65 19.18
N GLY A 578 8.31 -23.30 20.22
CA GLY A 578 6.84 -23.32 20.28
C GLY A 578 6.37 -22.21 21.20
N GLU A 579 6.10 -21.02 20.65
CA GLU A 579 5.88 -19.81 21.43
C GLU A 579 4.63 -19.04 21.00
N LYS A 580 3.92 -18.50 21.98
CA LYS A 580 2.85 -17.54 21.71
C LYS A 580 3.47 -16.21 21.29
N GLU A 581 3.26 -15.81 20.05
CA GLU A 581 3.81 -14.59 19.47
C GLU A 581 2.73 -13.73 18.80
N LYS A 582 3.11 -12.53 18.36
CA LYS A 582 2.25 -11.68 17.51
C LYS A 582 2.90 -11.53 16.14
N PRO A 583 2.14 -11.71 15.05
CA PRO A 583 2.64 -11.45 13.70
C PRO A 583 3.10 -9.99 13.58
N LYS A 584 4.19 -9.78 12.84
CA LYS A 584 4.83 -8.49 12.64
C LYS A 584 4.62 -7.98 11.21
N ASP A 585 4.44 -6.67 11.06
CA ASP A 585 4.47 -5.99 9.77
C ASP A 585 5.93 -5.74 9.30
N ARG A 586 6.12 -5.14 8.11
CA ARG A 586 7.46 -4.86 7.57
C ARG A 586 8.26 -3.91 8.47
N ASP A 587 7.63 -3.16 9.36
CA ASP A 587 8.32 -2.28 10.31
C ASP A 587 8.65 -2.97 11.64
N GLY A 588 8.21 -4.23 11.84
CA GLY A 588 8.39 -4.98 13.09
C GLY A 588 7.30 -4.71 14.14
N ASN A 589 6.23 -4.00 13.77
CA ASN A 589 5.11 -3.72 14.66
C ASN A 589 4.07 -4.85 14.63
N THR A 590 3.43 -5.11 15.75
CA THR A 590 2.42 -6.18 15.87
C THR A 590 1.17 -5.90 15.03
N LYS A 591 0.58 -6.94 14.45
CA LYS A 591 -0.61 -6.83 13.57
C LYS A 591 -1.94 -7.16 14.23
N GLY A 592 -1.97 -7.51 15.51
CA GLY A 592 -3.23 -7.68 16.24
C GLY A 592 -3.17 -8.78 17.30
N THR A 593 -3.93 -9.85 17.03
CA THR A 593 -4.01 -11.04 17.88
C THR A 593 -2.73 -11.85 17.84
N SER A 594 -2.52 -12.64 18.87
CA SER A 594 -1.43 -13.61 18.94
C SER A 594 -1.80 -14.93 18.27
N GLY A 595 -0.78 -15.62 17.77
CA GLY A 595 -0.85 -17.01 17.32
C GLY A 595 0.22 -17.88 18.00
N MET A 596 0.23 -19.17 17.67
CA MET A 596 1.29 -20.10 18.07
C MET A 596 2.36 -20.17 16.97
N SER A 597 3.54 -19.63 17.25
CA SER A 597 4.76 -19.74 16.43
C SER A 597 5.38 -21.12 16.65
N LEU A 598 5.60 -21.88 15.59
CA LEU A 598 6.12 -23.24 15.61
C LEU A 598 7.32 -23.34 14.67
N GLN A 599 8.45 -23.83 15.18
CA GLN A 599 9.70 -24.00 14.44
C GLN A 599 10.24 -25.41 14.61
N TRP A 600 10.67 -26.01 13.51
CA TRP A 600 11.29 -27.34 13.48
C TRP A 600 12.48 -27.37 12.51
N GLU A 601 13.39 -28.32 12.76
CA GLU A 601 14.61 -28.52 11.99
C GLU A 601 14.73 -29.93 11.39
N GLU A 602 13.83 -30.84 11.76
CA GLU A 602 13.77 -32.21 11.23
C GLU A 602 12.32 -32.58 10.90
N PRO A 603 12.07 -33.42 9.87
CA PRO A 603 10.75 -33.96 9.57
C PRO A 603 10.11 -34.71 10.75
N GLY A 604 8.78 -34.66 10.83
CA GLY A 604 7.99 -35.40 11.81
C GLY A 604 7.74 -34.65 13.11
N ALA A 605 7.99 -33.33 13.16
CA ALA A 605 7.58 -32.52 14.30
C ALA A 605 6.05 -32.45 14.40
N VAL A 606 5.51 -32.43 15.62
CA VAL A 606 4.07 -32.48 15.89
C VAL A 606 3.67 -31.38 16.87
N TYR A 607 2.61 -30.66 16.52
CA TYR A 607 1.88 -29.80 17.43
C TYR A 607 0.50 -30.40 17.71
N GLU A 608 0.23 -30.74 18.96
CA GLU A 608 -0.98 -31.44 19.37
C GLU A 608 -1.83 -30.61 20.33
N LEU A 609 -3.13 -30.59 20.06
CA LEU A 609 -4.18 -29.93 20.83
C LEU A 609 -5.17 -30.97 21.33
N GLU A 610 -5.21 -31.21 22.63
CA GLU A 610 -6.19 -32.09 23.25
C GLU A 610 -7.44 -31.28 23.64
N LEU A 611 -8.60 -31.69 23.13
CA LEU A 611 -9.86 -31.01 23.36
C LEU A 611 -10.46 -31.46 24.69
N SER A 612 -10.91 -30.50 25.48
CA SER A 612 -11.58 -30.77 26.75
C SER A 612 -13.02 -31.26 26.53
N ALA A 613 -13.61 -31.89 27.55
CA ALA A 613 -15.04 -32.23 27.53
C ALA A 613 -15.97 -30.99 27.36
N ALA A 614 -15.49 -29.78 27.68
CA ALA A 614 -16.24 -28.55 27.42
C ALA A 614 -16.24 -28.18 25.92
N ALA A 615 -15.20 -28.55 25.17
CA ALA A 615 -15.16 -28.37 23.71
C ALA A 615 -16.21 -29.25 23.03
N ALA A 616 -16.32 -30.52 23.41
CA ALA A 616 -17.36 -31.42 22.88
C ALA A 616 -18.77 -30.81 22.99
N SER A 617 -19.11 -30.21 24.14
CA SER A 617 -20.42 -29.55 24.33
C SER A 617 -20.62 -28.27 23.50
N GLU A 618 -19.55 -27.52 23.19
CA GLU A 618 -19.65 -26.40 22.26
C GLU A 618 -19.77 -26.89 20.81
N LEU A 619 -19.11 -28.00 20.48
CA LEU A 619 -19.12 -28.64 19.15
C LEU A 619 -20.39 -29.43 18.86
N GLU A 620 -21.15 -29.85 19.88
CA GLU A 620 -22.51 -30.41 19.70
C GLU A 620 -23.42 -29.47 18.89
N LYS A 621 -23.15 -28.16 18.91
CA LYS A 621 -23.92 -27.14 18.18
C LYS A 621 -23.58 -27.09 16.69
N VAL A 622 -22.51 -27.76 16.28
CA VAL A 622 -21.98 -27.73 14.90
C VAL A 622 -22.62 -28.86 14.06
N GLU A 623 -23.03 -29.99 14.67
CA GLU A 623 -23.62 -31.22 14.08
C GLU A 623 -22.78 -31.87 12.95
N GLU A 624 -22.46 -31.13 11.89
CA GLU A 624 -21.52 -31.46 10.81
C GLU A 624 -20.75 -30.18 10.45
N GLY A 625 -19.49 -30.25 9.99
CA GLY A 625 -18.74 -29.01 9.77
C GLY A 625 -17.41 -29.11 9.05
N SER A 626 -16.69 -27.99 9.05
CA SER A 626 -15.33 -27.88 8.52
C SER A 626 -14.37 -27.47 9.64
N LEU A 627 -13.20 -28.09 9.68
CA LEU A 627 -12.09 -27.60 10.48
C LEU A 627 -11.60 -26.30 9.86
N VAL A 628 -11.43 -25.27 10.68
CA VAL A 628 -10.88 -23.98 10.27
C VAL A 628 -9.63 -23.68 11.07
N PHE A 629 -8.59 -23.23 10.37
CA PHE A 629 -7.41 -22.62 10.99
C PHE A 629 -6.80 -21.61 10.03
N SER A 630 -6.08 -20.64 10.58
CA SER A 630 -5.29 -19.69 9.82
C SER A 630 -3.80 -19.97 10.01
N LEU A 631 -3.03 -20.01 8.93
CA LEU A 631 -1.60 -20.30 8.94
C LEU A 631 -0.80 -19.18 8.27
N LEU A 632 0.34 -18.87 8.88
CA LEU A 632 1.40 -17.98 8.36
C LEU A 632 2.63 -18.79 8.03
N ASN A 633 3.24 -18.53 6.87
CA ASN A 633 4.61 -18.96 6.58
C ASN A 633 5.59 -17.87 7.06
N LEU A 634 6.48 -18.22 8.00
CA LEU A 634 7.48 -17.34 8.61
C LEU A 634 8.91 -17.69 8.16
N GLU A 635 9.08 -18.24 6.97
CA GLU A 635 10.40 -18.59 6.42
C GLU A 635 11.40 -17.43 6.38
N TRP A 636 10.94 -16.18 6.29
CA TRP A 636 11.83 -15.00 6.35
C TRP A 636 12.48 -14.83 7.72
N ASP A 637 11.79 -15.19 8.81
CA ASP A 637 12.36 -15.12 10.16
C ASP A 637 13.56 -16.06 10.28
N LEU A 638 13.49 -17.26 9.66
CA LEU A 638 14.60 -18.21 9.62
C LEU A 638 15.83 -17.65 8.89
N VAL A 639 15.62 -16.99 7.74
CA VAL A 639 16.70 -16.34 6.97
C VAL A 639 17.36 -15.24 7.80
N THR A 640 16.56 -14.44 8.52
CA THR A 640 17.11 -13.38 9.36
C THR A 640 17.88 -13.92 10.57
N GLU A 641 17.37 -14.96 11.23
CA GLU A 641 18.04 -15.62 12.37
C GLU A 641 19.41 -16.20 11.97
N GLU A 642 19.50 -16.85 10.79
CA GLU A 642 20.77 -17.35 10.25
C GLU A 642 21.77 -16.21 10.01
N SER A 643 21.32 -15.12 9.38
CA SER A 643 22.18 -13.96 9.11
C SER A 643 22.70 -13.26 10.37
N GLU A 644 21.88 -13.17 11.43
CA GLU A 644 22.29 -12.60 12.72
C GLU A 644 23.26 -13.54 13.48
N SER A 645 23.13 -14.86 13.29
CA SER A 645 24.02 -15.84 13.91
C SER A 645 25.42 -15.84 13.30
N ASP A 646 25.54 -15.58 11.99
CA ASP A 646 26.81 -15.47 11.27
C ASP A 646 27.55 -14.14 11.56
N GLU A 647 26.84 -13.11 12.01
CA GLU A 647 27.42 -11.81 12.39
C GLU A 647 27.94 -11.75 13.85
N GLN A 648 27.70 -12.76 14.69
CA GLN A 648 28.28 -12.79 16.04
C GLN A 648 29.81 -13.08 15.98
N PRO A 649 30.68 -12.19 16.49
CA PRO A 649 32.10 -12.47 16.53
C PRO A 649 32.36 -13.60 17.54
N SER A 650 32.94 -14.70 17.05
CA SER A 650 33.41 -15.82 17.88
C SER A 650 34.25 -15.30 19.04
N ASP A 651 33.81 -15.58 20.26
CA ASP A 651 34.38 -15.14 21.52
C ASP A 651 35.88 -15.54 21.63
N ALA A 652 36.76 -14.57 21.40
CA ALA A 652 38.19 -14.67 21.71
C ALA A 652 38.81 -13.28 21.93
N GLY A 653 38.67 -12.77 23.16
CA GLY A 653 39.69 -11.94 23.79
C GLY A 653 39.45 -10.42 23.84
N ASP A 654 39.40 -9.93 25.08
CA ASP A 654 39.51 -8.55 25.54
C ASP A 654 40.33 -7.59 24.63
N GLU A 655 39.74 -6.46 24.27
CA GLU A 655 40.16 -5.13 24.78
C GLU A 655 39.19 -4.03 24.31
N ALA A 656 38.79 -3.19 25.26
CA ALA A 656 37.92 -2.04 25.03
C ALA A 656 38.57 -1.02 24.06
N SER A 657 37.89 -0.73 22.95
CA SER A 657 38.09 0.54 22.24
C SER A 657 36.80 1.02 21.57
N ASN A 658 36.46 2.29 21.82
CA ASN A 658 35.46 3.06 21.09
C ASN A 658 35.80 3.05 19.59
N HIS A 659 35.05 2.34 18.76
CA HIS A 659 34.96 2.61 17.33
C HIS A 659 33.49 2.68 16.89
N ASN A 660 33.16 3.83 16.30
CA ASN A 660 32.02 3.99 15.41
C ASN A 660 32.34 3.19 14.15
N ASP A 661 31.97 1.91 14.12
CA ASP A 661 31.98 1.16 12.88
C ASP A 661 30.58 1.21 12.28
N ASP A 662 30.46 2.03 11.23
CA ASP A 662 29.39 1.99 10.24
C ASP A 662 29.32 0.56 9.67
N PRO A 663 28.17 -0.15 9.71
CA PRO A 663 28.03 -1.48 9.08
C PRO A 663 28.00 -1.41 7.53
N ALA A 664 28.37 -0.27 6.94
CA ALA A 664 28.13 0.06 5.54
C ALA A 664 29.06 -0.62 4.52
N ASN A 665 29.79 -1.67 4.89
CA ASN A 665 30.74 -2.35 3.99
C ASN A 665 30.52 -3.87 3.84
N SER A 666 29.44 -4.45 4.40
CA SER A 666 29.10 -5.87 4.23
C SER A 666 28.00 -6.15 3.18
N ALA A 667 27.29 -5.13 2.68
CA ALA A 667 26.09 -5.34 1.86
C ALA A 667 26.29 -5.49 0.33
N GLU A 668 27.51 -5.36 -0.20
CA GLU A 668 27.79 -5.69 -1.60
C GLU A 668 28.40 -7.10 -1.70
N GLY A 669 27.53 -8.12 -1.64
CA GLY A 669 27.90 -9.49 -2.03
C GLY A 669 27.68 -10.60 -1.01
N ALA A 670 26.99 -10.37 0.11
CA ALA A 670 26.48 -11.48 0.92
C ALA A 670 25.42 -12.24 0.09
N GLU A 671 25.65 -13.54 -0.15
CA GLU A 671 24.63 -14.41 -0.73
C GLU A 671 23.46 -14.48 0.26
N VAL A 672 22.26 -14.09 -0.19
CA VAL A 672 21.05 -14.27 0.62
C VAL A 672 20.87 -15.77 0.83
N PRO A 673 20.76 -16.26 2.09
CA PRO A 673 20.54 -17.68 2.34
C PRO A 673 19.33 -18.18 1.56
N PRO A 674 19.39 -19.38 0.99
CA PRO A 674 18.29 -19.87 0.17
C PRO A 674 17.12 -20.28 1.07
N LEU A 675 15.88 -20.06 0.59
CA LEU A 675 14.68 -20.36 1.38
C LEU A 675 14.52 -21.87 1.58
N PRO A 676 14.03 -22.31 2.76
CA PRO A 676 13.67 -23.71 2.98
C PRO A 676 12.57 -24.16 1.99
N PRO A 677 12.34 -25.47 1.80
CA PRO A 677 11.15 -25.93 1.09
C PRO A 677 9.88 -25.41 1.77
N LEU A 678 8.80 -25.28 1.01
CA LEU A 678 7.50 -24.93 1.59
C LEU A 678 7.08 -25.97 2.65
N PRO A 679 6.44 -25.55 3.76
CA PRO A 679 5.96 -26.48 4.76
C PRO A 679 4.97 -27.50 4.18
N SER A 680 5.27 -28.78 4.38
CA SER A 680 4.37 -29.89 4.10
C SER A 680 3.75 -30.34 5.42
N ILE A 681 2.42 -30.36 5.51
CA ILE A 681 1.69 -30.50 6.77
C ILE A 681 0.58 -31.54 6.59
N GLU A 682 0.60 -32.58 7.42
CA GLU A 682 -0.51 -33.51 7.61
C GLU A 682 -1.34 -33.02 8.81
N ILE A 683 -2.66 -32.91 8.62
CA ILE A 683 -3.59 -32.58 9.69
C ILE A 683 -4.26 -33.86 10.14
N VAL A 684 -4.23 -34.14 11.45
CA VAL A 684 -4.84 -35.34 12.03
C VAL A 684 -5.89 -34.96 13.06
N LEU A 685 -7.07 -35.56 12.94
CA LEU A 685 -8.14 -35.50 13.92
C LEU A 685 -8.17 -36.82 14.68
N THR A 686 -8.14 -36.73 16.00
CA THR A 686 -8.29 -37.90 16.89
C THR A 686 -9.71 -37.92 17.44
N THR A 687 -10.38 -39.06 17.37
CA THR A 687 -11.74 -39.22 17.90
C THR A 687 -11.74 -39.65 19.37
N ASP A 688 -12.89 -39.60 20.04
CA ASP A 688 -13.07 -40.13 21.40
C ASP A 688 -12.78 -41.64 21.51
N SER A 689 -12.88 -42.40 20.40
CA SER A 689 -12.54 -43.82 20.35
C SER A 689 -11.03 -44.07 20.21
N GLY A 690 -10.26 -43.01 19.93
CA GLY A 690 -8.81 -43.07 19.67
C GLY A 690 -8.44 -43.36 18.21
N GLU A 691 -9.41 -43.29 17.29
CA GLU A 691 -9.15 -43.38 15.85
C GLU A 691 -8.50 -42.09 15.34
N GLU A 692 -7.52 -42.22 14.44
CA GLU A 692 -6.84 -41.10 13.80
C GLU A 692 -7.26 -40.99 12.33
N LEU A 693 -7.86 -39.87 11.97
CA LEU A 693 -8.22 -39.54 10.61
C LEU A 693 -7.36 -38.38 10.13
N SER A 694 -6.74 -38.49 8.95
CA SER A 694 -5.81 -37.48 8.45
C SER A 694 -6.13 -37.00 7.03
N VAL A 695 -5.59 -35.83 6.72
CA VAL A 695 -5.57 -35.24 5.38
C VAL A 695 -4.26 -34.51 5.17
N GLU A 696 -3.65 -34.69 4.00
CA GLU A 696 -2.48 -33.93 3.60
C GLU A 696 -2.90 -32.53 3.15
N LEU A 697 -2.36 -31.49 3.77
CA LEU A 697 -2.76 -30.12 3.47
C LEU A 697 -2.55 -29.77 2.00
N GLU A 698 -1.49 -30.30 1.37
CA GLU A 698 -1.18 -30.10 -0.05
C GLU A 698 -2.23 -30.70 -1.00
N GLN A 699 -2.96 -31.75 -0.59
CA GLN A 699 -4.08 -32.28 -1.38
C GLN A 699 -5.21 -31.25 -1.50
N PHE A 700 -5.35 -30.39 -0.49
CA PHE A 700 -6.37 -29.36 -0.39
C PHE A 700 -5.89 -28.00 -0.88
N MET A 701 -4.81 -27.46 -0.33
CA MET A 701 -4.16 -26.20 -0.68
C MET A 701 -2.75 -26.18 -0.06
N SER A 702 -1.71 -25.98 -0.86
CA SER A 702 -0.34 -25.80 -0.33
C SER A 702 -0.22 -24.54 0.53
N VAL A 703 0.73 -24.53 1.48
CA VAL A 703 1.06 -23.33 2.25
C VAL A 703 1.51 -22.21 1.30
N PRO A 704 0.89 -21.02 1.33
CA PRO A 704 1.25 -19.94 0.41
C PRO A 704 2.68 -19.45 0.57
N GLU A 705 3.31 -19.16 -0.56
CA GLU A 705 4.58 -18.44 -0.60
C GLU A 705 4.37 -16.98 -0.14
N PRO A 706 5.20 -16.47 0.79
CA PRO A 706 5.17 -15.06 1.14
C PRO A 706 5.48 -14.16 -0.06
N ALA A 707 4.76 -13.04 -0.19
CA ALA A 707 4.94 -12.11 -1.31
C ALA A 707 6.17 -11.20 -1.11
N TYR A 708 7.33 -11.66 -1.59
CA TYR A 708 8.59 -10.91 -1.60
C TYR A 708 8.56 -9.69 -2.52
N THR A 709 8.98 -8.54 -2.01
CA THR A 709 8.95 -7.27 -2.75
C THR A 709 10.26 -6.50 -2.62
N SER A 710 10.79 -6.04 -3.76
CA SER A 710 11.73 -4.92 -3.81
C SER A 710 10.98 -3.70 -4.34
N PHE A 711 10.93 -2.64 -3.54
CA PHE A 711 10.23 -1.39 -3.83
C PHE A 711 11.04 -0.45 -4.70
N LEU A 712 12.37 -0.59 -4.75
CA LEU A 712 13.28 0.35 -5.41
C LEU A 712 14.15 -0.31 -6.47
N LYS A 713 14.41 0.42 -7.56
CA LYS A 713 15.28 -0.02 -8.67
C LYS A 713 16.74 -0.24 -8.26
N MET A 714 17.14 0.26 -7.10
CA MET A 714 18.50 0.21 -6.58
C MET A 714 18.42 -0.42 -5.20
N GLY A 715 18.69 -1.72 -5.09
CA GLY A 715 18.47 -2.50 -3.86
C GLY A 715 19.16 -1.90 -2.62
N PHE A 716 20.35 -1.33 -2.75
CA PHE A 716 21.06 -0.70 -1.63
C PHE A 716 20.33 0.51 -0.99
N LEU A 717 19.31 1.04 -1.66
CA LEU A 717 18.51 2.16 -1.16
C LEU A 717 17.36 1.72 -0.24
N GLU A 718 16.96 0.44 -0.28
CA GLU A 718 15.84 -0.10 0.52
C GLU A 718 16.05 0.15 2.02
N GLU A 719 17.29 0.01 2.50
CA GLU A 719 17.70 0.21 3.89
C GLU A 719 18.01 1.66 4.27
N ARG A 720 17.91 2.63 3.34
CA ARG A 720 18.43 4.01 3.55
C ARG A 720 17.40 5.09 3.29
N ILE A 721 16.37 4.78 2.50
CA ILE A 721 15.34 5.72 2.10
C ILE A 721 14.20 5.73 3.13
N LYS A 722 13.60 6.91 3.36
CA LYS A 722 12.36 7.07 4.12
C LYS A 722 12.41 6.46 5.54
N ASN A 723 13.53 6.63 6.24
CA ASN A 723 13.75 6.01 7.56
C ASN A 723 13.62 4.48 7.53
N ASN A 724 14.19 3.85 6.51
CA ASN A 724 14.29 2.40 6.33
C ASN A 724 12.91 1.74 6.08
N LYS A 725 11.99 2.49 5.46
CA LYS A 725 10.62 2.05 5.14
C LYS A 725 10.58 0.72 4.38
N TYR A 726 11.51 0.51 3.45
CA TYR A 726 11.48 -0.64 2.53
C TYR A 726 12.48 -1.74 2.91
N ARG A 727 13.05 -1.70 4.13
CA ARG A 727 14.11 -2.63 4.55
C ARG A 727 13.72 -4.11 4.50
N ASN A 728 12.46 -4.40 4.81
CA ASN A 728 11.96 -5.78 4.90
C ASN A 728 11.14 -6.09 3.64
N PRO A 729 11.50 -7.12 2.86
CA PRO A 729 10.84 -7.40 1.59
C PRO A 729 9.44 -8.00 1.75
N VAL A 730 9.12 -8.52 2.93
CA VAL A 730 7.91 -9.30 3.21
C VAL A 730 7.34 -8.98 4.59
N GLU A 731 6.05 -9.27 4.78
CA GLU A 731 5.37 -9.23 6.08
C GLU A 731 4.53 -10.49 6.28
N ALA A 732 4.23 -10.81 7.53
CA ALA A 732 3.38 -11.95 7.88
C ALA A 732 1.91 -11.70 7.48
N VAL A 733 1.33 -12.54 6.62
CA VAL A 733 -0.09 -12.46 6.20
C VAL A 733 -0.76 -13.83 6.24
N TYR A 734 -1.81 -13.98 7.06
CA TYR A 734 -2.47 -15.27 7.28
C TYR A 734 -3.27 -15.74 6.07
N GLN A 735 -3.19 -17.04 5.80
CA GLN A 735 -4.11 -17.79 4.94
C GLN A 735 -5.07 -18.61 5.82
N THR A 736 -6.38 -18.52 5.57
CA THR A 736 -7.36 -19.42 6.19
C THR A 736 -7.54 -20.69 5.36
N PHE A 737 -7.63 -21.82 6.05
CA PHE A 737 -7.98 -23.13 5.50
C PHE A 737 -9.31 -23.54 6.11
N ILE A 738 -10.26 -23.98 5.28
CA ILE A 738 -11.59 -24.44 5.69
C ILE A 738 -11.76 -25.84 5.11
N ILE A 739 -11.39 -26.86 5.87
CA ILE A 739 -11.32 -28.24 5.42
C ILE A 739 -12.58 -28.98 5.89
N PRO A 740 -13.48 -29.42 4.99
CA PRO A 740 -14.60 -30.28 5.35
C PRO A 740 -14.13 -31.53 6.11
N ILE A 741 -14.80 -31.85 7.22
CA ILE A 741 -14.43 -33.01 8.06
C ILE A 741 -14.56 -34.33 7.28
N GLU A 742 -15.45 -34.38 6.29
CA GLU A 742 -15.63 -35.53 5.40
C GLU A 742 -14.41 -35.86 4.52
N LEU A 743 -13.42 -34.96 4.41
CA LEU A 743 -12.17 -35.22 3.69
C LEU A 743 -11.13 -35.95 4.54
N PHE A 744 -11.34 -36.06 5.85
CA PHE A 744 -10.41 -36.78 6.73
C PHE A 744 -10.69 -38.28 6.64
N GLY A 745 -9.71 -39.04 6.17
CA GLY A 745 -9.78 -40.50 6.05
C GLY A 745 -8.84 -41.22 7.02
N PRO A 746 -8.96 -42.54 7.19
CA PRO A 746 -8.01 -43.30 8.02
C PRO A 746 -6.59 -43.12 7.50
N ALA A 747 -5.65 -42.87 8.43
CA ALA A 747 -4.22 -42.73 8.10
C ALA A 747 -3.70 -43.97 7.34
N GLU A 748 -2.77 -43.78 6.40
CA GLU A 748 -2.31 -44.83 5.46
C GLU A 748 -2.10 -46.21 6.13
N GLY A 749 -2.96 -47.18 5.81
CA GLY A 749 -2.78 -48.59 6.22
C GLY A 749 -4.02 -49.31 6.77
N GLU A 750 -5.12 -48.61 7.05
CA GLU A 750 -6.38 -49.20 7.53
C GLU A 750 -7.45 -49.21 6.42
N THR A 751 -8.12 -50.36 6.24
CA THR A 751 -8.95 -50.68 5.07
C THR A 751 -10.34 -50.04 5.10
N ASP A 752 -10.86 -49.72 3.90
CA ASP A 752 -12.22 -49.31 3.53
C ASP A 752 -13.36 -50.14 4.18
N GLU A 753 -13.71 -49.88 5.44
CA GLU A 753 -15.09 -50.07 5.91
C GLU A 753 -15.83 -48.74 5.75
N GLU A 754 -17.15 -48.78 5.49
CA GLU A 754 -18.01 -47.59 5.41
C GLU A 754 -17.91 -46.82 6.75
N ALA A 755 -16.97 -45.88 6.85
CA ALA A 755 -16.77 -45.06 8.03
C ALA A 755 -18.04 -44.25 8.29
N GLU A 756 -18.56 -44.32 9.51
CA GLU A 756 -19.65 -43.43 9.90
C GLU A 756 -19.16 -41.97 9.81
N PRO A 757 -20.03 -41.01 9.42
CA PRO A 757 -19.63 -39.61 9.32
C PRO A 757 -19.07 -39.11 10.65
N LEU A 758 -17.81 -38.63 10.66
CA LEU A 758 -17.21 -38.03 11.85
C LEU A 758 -17.96 -36.75 12.21
N ALA A 759 -18.59 -36.73 13.38
CA ALA A 759 -19.23 -35.54 13.89
C ALA A 759 -18.22 -34.68 14.70
N PRO A 760 -18.27 -33.34 14.62
CA PRO A 760 -17.31 -32.46 15.31
C PRO A 760 -17.20 -32.70 16.81
N GLN A 761 -18.29 -33.06 17.49
CA GLN A 761 -18.30 -33.30 18.94
C GLN A 761 -17.55 -34.57 19.36
N ASP A 762 -17.31 -35.51 18.44
CA ASP A 762 -16.61 -36.76 18.71
C ASP A 762 -15.08 -36.60 18.57
N ILE A 763 -14.61 -35.39 18.21
CA ILE A 763 -13.19 -35.06 18.09
C ILE A 763 -12.62 -34.76 19.48
N SER A 764 -11.61 -35.54 19.88
CA SER A 764 -10.88 -35.41 21.13
C SER A 764 -9.52 -34.72 20.96
N GLY A 765 -8.97 -34.68 19.74
CA GLY A 765 -7.66 -34.09 19.48
C GLY A 765 -7.48 -33.56 18.06
N ILE A 766 -6.61 -32.56 17.91
CA ILE A 766 -6.17 -32.00 16.62
C ILE A 766 -4.64 -31.97 16.62
N GLN A 767 -4.02 -32.59 15.62
CA GLN A 767 -2.57 -32.58 15.44
C GLN A 767 -2.18 -31.94 14.09
N PHE A 768 -1.10 -31.16 14.12
CA PHE A 768 -0.41 -30.65 12.94
C PHE A 768 0.95 -31.35 12.88
N ARG A 769 1.14 -32.23 11.90
CA ARG A 769 2.37 -33.00 11.68
C ARG A 769 3.16 -32.39 10.53
N PHE A 770 4.35 -31.89 10.81
CA PHE A 770 5.20 -31.18 9.86
C PHE A 770 6.17 -32.15 9.20
N GLN A 771 6.00 -32.41 7.90
CA GLN A 771 6.74 -33.41 7.14
C GLN A 771 7.96 -32.84 6.39
N SER A 772 7.96 -31.54 6.12
CA SER A 772 9.09 -30.86 5.47
C SER A 772 10.33 -30.81 6.37
N GLU A 773 11.53 -30.80 5.78
CA GLU A 773 12.82 -30.85 6.51
C GLU A 773 12.93 -29.82 7.63
N ARG A 774 12.63 -28.55 7.34
CA ARG A 774 12.67 -27.46 8.33
C ARG A 774 11.68 -26.39 7.96
N GLY A 775 11.24 -25.61 8.94
CA GLY A 775 10.34 -24.49 8.69
C GLY A 775 9.93 -23.76 9.94
N LYS A 776 9.24 -22.65 9.73
CA LYS A 776 8.65 -21.83 10.78
C LYS A 776 7.29 -21.34 10.30
N VAL A 777 6.25 -21.63 11.08
CA VAL A 777 4.89 -21.18 10.79
C VAL A 777 4.25 -20.55 12.02
N MET A 778 3.15 -19.85 11.83
CA MET A 778 2.30 -19.43 12.95
C MET A 778 0.84 -19.80 12.70
N LEU A 779 0.22 -20.46 13.67
CA LEU A 779 -1.19 -20.87 13.66
C LEU A 779 -2.06 -19.89 14.47
N ASP A 780 -3.25 -19.56 13.97
CA ASP A 780 -4.29 -18.79 14.65
C ASP A 780 -5.69 -19.27 14.20
N ASP A 781 -6.76 -18.74 14.81
CA ASP A 781 -8.16 -19.00 14.44
C ASP A 781 -8.51 -20.48 14.31
N ILE A 782 -8.02 -21.34 15.20
CA ILE A 782 -8.32 -22.78 15.18
C ILE A 782 -9.71 -23.04 15.77
N GLY A 783 -10.59 -23.66 14.99
CA GLY A 783 -11.94 -24.01 15.40
C GLY A 783 -12.75 -24.68 14.30
N PHE A 784 -14.08 -24.52 14.35
CA PHE A 784 -14.99 -25.20 13.42
C PHE A 784 -16.06 -24.25 12.86
N LEU A 785 -16.42 -24.46 11.60
CA LEU A 785 -17.60 -23.88 10.99
C LEU A 785 -18.74 -24.92 10.92
N PRO A 786 -19.99 -24.54 11.25
CA PRO A 786 -21.13 -25.44 11.15
C PRO A 786 -21.55 -25.70 9.71
N LYS A 787 -22.35 -26.76 9.51
CA LYS A 787 -23.00 -27.09 8.23
C LYS A 787 -23.85 -25.92 7.74
N GLY A 788 -23.66 -25.50 6.49
CA GLY A 788 -24.26 -24.30 5.92
C GLY A 788 -23.52 -23.00 6.25
N GLY A 789 -22.48 -23.05 7.10
CA GLY A 789 -21.49 -22.00 7.29
C GLY A 789 -20.38 -22.04 6.23
N SER A 790 -20.09 -23.21 5.64
CA SER A 790 -19.26 -23.37 4.44
C SER A 790 -20.10 -23.28 3.16
N TYR A 791 -19.61 -22.50 2.19
CA TYR A 791 -20.22 -22.25 0.88
C TYR A 791 -19.34 -22.80 -0.25
N VAL A 792 -18.25 -23.50 0.08
CA VAL A 792 -17.33 -24.10 -0.89
C VAL A 792 -17.56 -25.61 -0.92
N GLU A 793 -17.83 -26.15 -2.11
CA GLU A 793 -17.82 -27.58 -2.37
C GLU A 793 -16.47 -27.96 -3.01
N TYR A 794 -15.90 -29.12 -2.68
CA TYR A 794 -14.65 -29.61 -3.27
C TYR A 794 -14.95 -30.78 -4.23
N ARG A 795 -14.16 -30.91 -5.32
CA ARG A 795 -14.36 -31.92 -6.38
C ARG A 795 -13.11 -32.73 -6.67
#